data_AF-A0A5P6VSL7-F1
#
_entry.id   AF-A0A5P6VSL7-F1
#
_cell.length_a   1.000
_cell.length_b   1.000
_cell.length_c   1.000
_cell.angle_alpha   90.00
_cell.angle_beta   90.00
_cell.angle_gamma   90.00
#
_symmetry.space_group_name_H-M   'P 1'
#
loop_
_entity.id
_entity.type
_entity.pdbx_description
1 polymer ?
#
loop_
_entity_poly.entity_id
_entity_poly.type
_entity_poly.pdbx_seq_one_letter_code
_entity_poly.pdbx_strand_id
1 'polypeptide(L)'
;MFRRGSKSGARILSLLSAFAMLGGQIYFPMEAKAEESESWKATDLIENGDFETGDLTGWTVDMPDSDGDAVGYKIKVDEWASNNKTNIFNYWNNNDSASFELSQKIKHVTAGTYKLSFEADGAEDSSGLKLNINDESVAIKTSGWDKWTEFSTDSFTIEDETDLKLVISGDLTSGYWGDVDNFVLYKLEDEESSDDENKDDENKDEDPESEDDKDKDKDKEKEEVEPEESDIIVKPVDGCDEDFITGVDVSSYIALKNSGVKYYDFDGNELSDKEYFVFLKECGVNYVRIRVWNDPKDSEGNGYGGGNCDLNKAIKMGKWITDAGMKVLIDFHYSDFWADPGKQTAPKAWKSMTIDEKEEALESFTVDSLQKIIDAGVDVGMVQVGNETNNGIAGEKSWENMAKLFSAGSKGVRKVAKENDKDILVAVHFTNPETSGRYEGYAKNLKEYDVDYDVFATSYYPYWHGTLSNLKSVLSNIADKYNKKVMVAETSYVYTLEDGDGCENTEREGKNDPLNFDVSVQGQADSVRSVVETVASVKGGIGVFYWEPAWLPVQVYDKDADDAEEVLASNKEKWEKYGSGWAASYAKEFDKDVRDWGAGGAVVENEAWFDFKGHPLSSAKIYKYIRTGAKAKVKILKVEVSDVEFELGNEIKLPETATVIYNDGTKLDKEVIWNETELAEVKEKGVGEYEIHGTVETAEENFEVVCKLTVKPKNYLVNAGFEDGNTAWAIDDIGNSDGKNGVGIQADASNVKTGSMCLKFWDNEAINYVVEQKVTLDKGIYKLGAFVEGGDCGDAAEFKLYAKVKEDTLSVDTGVTGWQNWANPEVGEITVKADGTEVTVGVSVKAASGGWGAWDDFYLYRTGDCAGDDSSDDVIDDDDDNKDDNPDIDNPGDNPGDNPGDNPGDNNNDNKDDNPTDNKNDNKPADVKEIVEQVHQAVKVFVEKVVVPVVKEVCRIFKKIFGWF
;
A
#
# COMPACT_ATOMS: atom_id res chain seq x y z
N MET A 1 -51.98 37.86 18.22
CA MET A 1 -53.26 38.18 18.90
C MET A 1 -53.51 37.09 19.94
N PHE A 2 -53.55 37.46 21.23
CA PHE A 2 -53.97 36.69 22.45
C PHE A 2 -53.48 35.23 22.65
N ARG A 3 -52.54 34.96 23.58
CA ARG A 3 -52.63 34.85 25.07
C ARG A 3 -53.32 33.58 25.63
N ARG A 4 -52.55 32.87 26.47
CA ARG A 4 -52.86 32.28 27.81
C ARG A 4 -54.03 31.27 27.87
N GLY A 5 -53.97 30.14 28.59
CA GLY A 5 -53.04 29.65 29.60
C GLY A 5 -53.79 28.88 30.69
N SER A 6 -53.05 28.07 31.46
CA SER A 6 -53.36 27.59 32.82
C SER A 6 -54.45 26.51 32.96
N LYS A 7 -54.50 25.63 33.96
CA LYS A 7 -53.62 25.04 35.00
C LYS A 7 -54.57 24.18 35.85
N SER A 8 -54.00 23.22 36.60
CA SER A 8 -54.56 22.57 37.81
C SER A 8 -55.58 21.45 37.55
N GLY A 9 -55.64 20.36 38.31
CA GLY A 9 -54.97 19.93 39.54
C GLY A 9 -55.63 18.59 39.96
N ALA A 10 -54.85 17.54 40.18
CA ALA A 10 -54.52 16.99 41.50
C ALA A 10 -55.60 16.14 42.22
N ARG A 11 -55.31 14.82 42.25
CA ARG A 11 -55.38 13.84 43.38
C ARG A 11 -56.72 13.39 43.97
N ILE A 12 -56.86 12.06 44.13
CA ILE A 12 -57.11 11.26 45.38
C ILE A 12 -57.46 9.81 44.93
N LEU A 13 -56.60 8.79 45.07
CA LEU A 13 -56.18 7.95 46.22
C LEU A 13 -57.05 6.68 46.47
N SER A 14 -56.36 5.52 46.33
CA SER A 14 -56.40 4.26 47.10
C SER A 14 -57.56 3.26 46.98
N LEU A 15 -57.22 2.03 46.55
CA LEU A 15 -57.41 0.79 47.35
C LEU A 15 -56.52 -0.36 46.83
N LEU A 16 -55.71 -0.89 47.76
CA LEU A 16 -54.78 -2.02 47.67
C LEU A 16 -55.47 -3.39 47.84
N SER A 17 -54.91 -4.45 47.24
CA SER A 17 -54.72 -5.85 47.72
C SER A 17 -54.50 -6.77 46.48
N ALA A 18 -53.54 -7.68 46.33
CA ALA A 18 -52.49 -8.25 47.17
C ALA A 18 -51.39 -8.91 46.29
N PHE A 19 -50.23 -9.14 46.90
CA PHE A 19 -48.90 -9.54 46.42
C PHE A 19 -48.71 -10.99 45.91
N ALA A 20 -47.82 -11.17 44.92
CA ALA A 20 -46.72 -12.17 44.83
C ALA A 20 -45.88 -11.90 43.54
N MET A 21 -44.83 -11.06 43.56
CA MET A 21 -43.38 -11.31 43.79
C MET A 21 -42.59 -12.02 42.67
N LEU A 22 -41.37 -11.50 42.46
CA LEU A 22 -40.29 -11.81 41.50
C LEU A 22 -40.46 -11.16 40.11
N GLY A 23 -39.63 -10.25 39.63
CA GLY A 23 -38.38 -9.64 40.11
C GLY A 23 -37.65 -9.04 38.92
N GLY A 24 -37.52 -7.71 38.86
CA GLY A 24 -36.82 -6.96 37.82
C GLY A 24 -37.00 -5.47 38.06
N GLN A 25 -36.05 -4.87 38.78
CA GLN A 25 -36.06 -3.43 39.06
C GLN A 25 -35.78 -2.67 37.77
N ILE A 26 -36.77 -1.91 37.34
CA ILE A 26 -36.63 -0.78 36.43
C ILE A 26 -35.85 0.29 37.20
N TYR A 27 -34.57 0.47 36.87
CA TYR A 27 -33.83 1.67 37.23
C TYR A 27 -34.25 2.77 36.26
N PHE A 28 -34.76 3.88 36.80
CA PHE A 28 -34.87 5.13 36.05
C PHE A 28 -33.44 5.61 35.75
N PRO A 29 -33.08 5.92 34.49
CA PRO A 29 -31.86 6.67 34.25
C PRO A 29 -32.10 8.07 34.81
N MET A 30 -31.37 8.37 35.87
CA MET A 30 -31.00 9.72 36.25
C MET A 30 -30.28 10.32 35.03
N GLU A 31 -30.64 11.53 34.61
CA GLU A 31 -29.93 12.25 33.53
C GLU A 31 -28.42 12.19 33.80
N ALA A 32 -27.71 11.34 33.06
CA ALA A 32 -26.28 11.41 32.94
C ALA A 32 -26.01 12.66 32.11
N LYS A 33 -25.45 13.69 32.77
CA LYS A 33 -24.70 14.72 32.04
C LYS A 33 -23.71 13.97 31.15
N ALA A 34 -23.69 14.31 29.86
CA ALA A 34 -22.58 13.93 29.00
C ALA A 34 -21.30 14.44 29.68
N GLU A 35 -20.39 13.53 30.02
CA GLU A 35 -19.03 13.89 30.37
C GLU A 35 -18.37 14.41 29.09
N GLU A 36 -17.85 15.63 29.17
CA GLU A 36 -17.02 16.24 28.15
C GLU A 36 -15.83 15.30 27.87
N SER A 37 -15.57 14.98 26.60
CA SER A 37 -14.42 14.16 26.24
C SER A 37 -13.16 15.01 26.39
N GLU A 38 -12.42 14.78 27.47
CA GLU A 38 -11.09 15.33 27.70
C GLU A 38 -10.16 15.06 26.51
N SER A 39 -9.57 16.12 25.94
CA SER A 39 -8.63 16.04 24.81
C SER A 39 -7.20 15.78 25.32
N TRP A 40 -6.59 14.69 24.86
CA TRP A 40 -5.26 14.25 25.29
C TRP A 40 -4.26 14.35 24.14
N LYS A 41 -3.14 15.07 24.33
CA LYS A 41 -2.08 15.26 23.34
C LYS A 41 -0.86 14.40 23.65
N ALA A 42 -0.42 13.57 22.70
CA ALA A 42 0.82 12.80 22.83
C ALA A 42 2.04 13.72 22.97
N THR A 43 3.00 13.32 23.79
CA THR A 43 4.26 14.05 24.01
C THR A 43 5.44 13.24 23.48
N ASP A 44 6.49 13.92 23.02
CA ASP A 44 7.75 13.29 22.56
C ASP A 44 8.75 13.09 23.70
N LEU A 45 8.27 13.05 24.94
CA LEU A 45 9.14 13.02 26.14
C LEU A 45 9.70 11.62 26.42
N ILE A 46 9.09 10.57 25.88
CA ILE A 46 9.62 9.19 25.96
C ILE A 46 10.53 8.97 24.75
N GLU A 47 11.83 8.77 25.00
CA GLU A 47 12.78 8.42 23.95
C GLU A 47 12.57 6.97 23.51
N ASN A 48 12.48 6.73 22.20
CA ASN A 48 12.42 5.38 21.63
C ASN A 48 11.34 4.50 22.29
N GLY A 49 10.15 5.08 22.52
CA GLY A 49 9.03 4.38 23.16
C GLY A 49 8.43 3.27 22.29
N ASP A 50 8.70 3.31 20.98
CA ASP A 50 8.31 2.35 19.96
C ASP A 50 9.45 1.38 19.57
N PHE A 51 10.62 1.47 20.22
CA PHE A 51 11.81 0.65 19.95
C PHE A 51 12.31 0.63 18.48
N GLU A 52 11.84 1.54 17.61
CA GLU A 52 12.13 1.55 16.17
C GLU A 52 13.57 1.95 15.83
N THR A 53 14.37 2.34 16.82
CA THR A 53 15.82 2.46 16.64
C THR A 53 16.51 1.09 16.51
N GLY A 54 15.80 -0.01 16.79
CA GLY A 54 16.34 -1.37 16.79
C GLY A 54 17.26 -1.67 17.98
N ASP A 55 17.28 -0.79 18.99
CA ASP A 55 18.10 -0.90 20.19
C ASP A 55 17.40 -0.34 21.45
N LEU A 56 18.11 -0.32 22.58
CA LEU A 56 17.62 0.18 23.86
C LEU A 56 17.95 1.65 24.12
N THR A 57 18.10 2.48 23.09
CA THR A 57 18.35 3.92 23.28
C THR A 57 17.29 4.51 24.22
N GLY A 58 17.72 5.23 25.26
CA GLY A 58 16.83 5.80 26.29
C GLY A 58 16.38 4.83 27.39
N TRP A 59 16.46 3.51 27.18
CA TRP A 59 15.95 2.50 28.10
C TRP A 59 17.04 1.74 28.87
N THR A 60 16.70 1.25 30.06
CA THR A 60 17.56 0.42 30.90
C THR A 60 16.81 -0.85 31.30
N VAL A 61 17.47 -2.00 31.15
CA VAL A 61 16.95 -3.30 31.58
C VAL A 61 17.80 -3.84 32.74
N ASP A 62 17.16 -4.29 33.81
CA ASP A 62 17.78 -5.03 34.91
C ASP A 62 17.10 -6.40 35.05
N MET A 63 17.88 -7.46 34.86
CA MET A 63 17.41 -8.84 34.89
C MET A 63 18.57 -9.76 35.34
N PRO A 64 18.41 -10.57 36.40
CA PRO A 64 19.46 -11.44 36.90
C PRO A 64 19.66 -12.63 35.95
N ASP A 65 20.92 -13.03 35.77
CA ASP A 65 21.31 -14.23 35.02
C ASP A 65 20.76 -14.28 33.57
N SER A 66 20.59 -13.12 32.91
CA SER A 66 20.24 -13.04 31.48
C SER A 66 21.36 -13.65 30.63
N ASP A 67 21.23 -14.93 30.30
CA ASP A 67 22.19 -15.69 29.49
C ASP A 67 21.80 -15.77 28.01
N GLY A 68 20.63 -15.23 27.65
CA GLY A 68 20.13 -15.18 26.27
C GLY A 68 19.50 -16.48 25.78
N ASP A 69 19.48 -17.52 26.61
CA ASP A 69 18.87 -18.82 26.29
C ASP A 69 17.74 -19.15 27.27
N ALA A 70 18.05 -19.18 28.57
CA ALA A 70 17.10 -19.50 29.63
C ALA A 70 16.35 -18.27 30.12
N VAL A 71 17.01 -17.12 30.20
CA VAL A 71 16.44 -15.84 30.61
C VAL A 71 17.05 -14.76 29.75
N GLY A 72 16.25 -13.83 29.24
CA GLY A 72 16.79 -12.77 28.42
C GLY A 72 15.77 -11.78 27.89
N TYR A 73 16.30 -10.83 27.14
CA TYR A 73 15.55 -9.84 26.40
C TYR A 73 16.27 -9.53 25.09
N LYS A 74 15.54 -9.01 24.10
CA LYS A 74 16.09 -8.50 22.84
C LYS A 74 15.12 -7.52 22.20
N ILE A 75 15.64 -6.64 21.34
CA ILE A 75 14.80 -6.00 20.32
C ILE A 75 14.70 -6.96 19.15
N LYS A 76 13.48 -7.25 18.71
CA LYS A 76 13.22 -8.14 17.56
C LYS A 76 12.14 -7.53 16.68
N VAL A 77 12.05 -8.02 15.45
CA VAL A 77 10.88 -7.83 14.59
C VAL A 77 10.21 -9.20 14.48
N ASP A 78 8.91 -9.25 14.76
CA ASP A 78 8.12 -10.46 14.55
C ASP A 78 7.48 -10.40 13.16
N GLU A 79 8.23 -10.85 12.15
CA GLU A 79 7.81 -10.82 10.72
C GLU A 79 6.50 -11.58 10.44
N TRP A 80 6.09 -12.43 11.39
CA TRP A 80 4.89 -13.28 11.36
C TRP A 80 3.70 -12.71 12.13
N ALA A 81 3.87 -11.64 12.90
CA ALA A 81 2.77 -10.95 13.58
C ALA A 81 1.82 -10.34 12.54
N SER A 82 0.51 -10.44 12.74
CA SER A 82 -0.47 -9.92 11.78
C SER A 82 -0.70 -8.41 11.94
N ASN A 83 -0.42 -7.85 13.12
CA ASN A 83 -0.76 -6.48 13.50
C ASN A 83 0.46 -5.60 13.86
N ASN A 84 1.52 -6.13 14.48
CA ASN A 84 2.74 -5.39 14.82
C ASN A 84 3.99 -6.05 14.21
N LYS A 85 4.46 -5.52 13.08
CA LYS A 85 5.63 -6.01 12.33
C LYS A 85 6.85 -5.09 12.44
N THR A 86 6.91 -4.28 13.48
CA THR A 86 8.00 -3.32 13.68
C THR A 86 8.91 -3.80 14.80
N ASN A 87 9.86 -2.99 15.26
CA ASN A 87 10.80 -3.42 16.30
C ASN A 87 10.10 -3.39 17.66
N ILE A 88 10.12 -4.51 18.38
CA ILE A 88 9.47 -4.64 19.69
C ILE A 88 10.47 -5.06 20.76
N PHE A 89 10.22 -4.66 22.00
CA PHE A 89 11.00 -5.14 23.14
C PHE A 89 10.46 -6.50 23.63
N ASN A 90 11.23 -7.55 23.38
CA ASN A 90 10.93 -8.92 23.79
C ASN A 90 11.67 -9.30 25.06
N TYR A 91 11.00 -10.02 25.96
CA TYR A 91 11.59 -10.58 27.19
C TYR A 91 11.02 -11.96 27.51
N TRP A 92 11.83 -12.82 28.14
CA TRP A 92 11.43 -14.18 28.52
C TRP A 92 12.17 -14.70 29.75
N ASN A 93 11.52 -15.62 30.46
CA ASN A 93 12.11 -16.37 31.56
C ASN A 93 11.66 -17.85 31.54
N ASN A 94 12.61 -18.76 31.36
CA ASN A 94 12.42 -20.20 31.45
C ASN A 94 12.94 -20.79 32.79
N ASN A 95 13.58 -20.00 33.65
CA ASN A 95 13.98 -20.41 35.01
C ASN A 95 12.81 -20.35 35.99
N ASP A 96 12.97 -20.90 37.21
CA ASP A 96 11.89 -20.95 38.24
C ASP A 96 11.20 -19.59 38.47
N SER A 97 12.00 -18.51 38.59
CA SER A 97 11.54 -17.12 38.63
C SER A 97 12.69 -16.16 38.34
N ALA A 98 12.43 -15.05 37.64
CA ALA A 98 13.41 -13.99 37.43
C ALA A 98 12.82 -12.61 37.73
N SER A 99 13.51 -11.81 38.54
CA SER A 99 13.17 -10.39 38.73
C SER A 99 13.44 -9.64 37.42
N PHE A 100 12.53 -8.79 37.00
CA PHE A 100 12.66 -8.01 35.77
C PHE A 100 12.34 -6.55 36.04
N GLU A 101 13.16 -5.64 35.51
CA GLU A 101 12.89 -4.21 35.44
C GLU A 101 13.27 -3.67 34.04
N LEU A 102 12.32 -3.05 33.34
CA LEU A 102 12.57 -2.18 32.19
C LEU A 102 12.21 -0.76 32.61
N SER A 103 13.13 0.19 32.45
CA SER A 103 12.89 1.57 32.90
C SER A 103 13.48 2.64 32.00
N GLN A 104 12.85 3.81 32.03
CA GLN A 104 13.33 5.04 31.39
C GLN A 104 13.18 6.22 32.34
N LYS A 105 14.15 7.14 32.31
CA LYS A 105 14.06 8.43 33.02
C LYS A 105 13.63 9.52 32.04
N ILE A 106 12.40 9.98 32.19
CA ILE A 106 11.80 11.06 31.41
C ILE A 106 12.20 12.39 32.07
N LYS A 107 12.85 13.29 31.33
CA LYS A 107 13.40 14.53 31.91
C LYS A 107 12.52 15.73 31.59
N HIS A 108 12.53 16.73 32.46
CA HIS A 108 11.90 18.03 32.22
C HIS A 108 10.39 17.93 31.88
N VAL A 109 9.65 17.05 32.58
CA VAL A 109 8.20 16.96 32.44
C VAL A 109 7.60 18.18 33.11
N THR A 110 7.01 19.08 32.31
CA THR A 110 6.42 20.35 32.77
C THR A 110 5.13 20.12 33.57
N ALA A 111 4.66 21.18 34.24
CA ALA A 111 3.40 21.11 34.97
C ALA A 111 2.21 20.82 34.02
N GLY A 112 1.25 20.02 34.50
CA GLY A 112 0.04 19.64 33.78
C GLY A 112 -0.47 18.26 34.18
N THR A 113 -1.61 17.86 33.62
CA THR A 113 -2.19 16.53 33.84
C THR A 113 -1.76 15.58 32.71
N TYR A 114 -1.33 14.38 33.05
CA TYR A 114 -0.75 13.41 32.14
C TYR A 114 -1.38 12.02 32.32
N LYS A 115 -1.30 11.18 31.28
CA LYS A 115 -1.52 9.74 31.37
C LYS A 115 -0.53 9.03 30.45
N LEU A 116 -0.20 7.79 30.73
CA LEU A 116 0.68 6.99 29.87
C LEU A 116 -0.14 5.87 29.20
N SER A 117 0.12 5.56 27.93
CA SER A 117 -0.27 4.30 27.32
C SER A 117 0.93 3.53 26.74
N PHE A 118 0.74 2.23 26.55
CA PHE A 118 1.68 1.32 25.90
C PHE A 118 0.94 0.06 25.47
N GLU A 119 1.53 -0.71 24.58
CA GLU A 119 0.97 -1.97 24.11
C GLU A 119 1.81 -3.14 24.63
N ALA A 120 1.15 -4.26 24.91
CA ALA A 120 1.83 -5.50 25.26
C ALA A 120 1.10 -6.73 24.75
N ASP A 121 1.88 -7.75 24.38
CA ASP A 121 1.42 -9.11 24.15
C ASP A 121 2.29 -10.11 24.96
N GLY A 122 1.91 -11.38 24.95
CA GLY A 122 2.66 -12.39 25.69
C GLY A 122 1.85 -13.61 26.09
N ALA A 123 2.51 -14.56 26.75
CA ALA A 123 1.92 -15.82 27.20
C ALA A 123 0.58 -15.62 27.94
N GLU A 124 -0.36 -16.57 27.80
CA GLU A 124 -1.69 -16.53 28.42
C GLU A 124 -1.63 -16.75 29.95
N ASP A 125 -1.27 -15.71 30.73
CA ASP A 125 -1.45 -15.62 32.18
C ASP A 125 -1.18 -14.17 32.68
N SER A 126 -1.35 -13.90 33.97
CA SER A 126 -0.82 -12.66 34.57
C SER A 126 0.71 -12.71 34.62
N SER A 127 1.37 -11.83 33.87
CA SER A 127 2.83 -11.67 33.77
C SER A 127 3.60 -11.56 35.09
N GLY A 128 2.91 -11.17 36.17
CA GLY A 128 3.52 -10.73 37.43
C GLY A 128 4.11 -9.31 37.35
N LEU A 129 4.07 -8.69 36.16
CA LEU A 129 4.62 -7.36 35.90
C LEU A 129 3.60 -6.26 36.12
N LYS A 130 4.12 -5.10 36.54
CA LYS A 130 3.38 -3.85 36.62
C LYS A 130 4.18 -2.72 36.04
N LEU A 131 3.50 -1.86 35.29
CA LEU A 131 4.00 -0.54 34.95
C LEU A 131 3.78 0.40 36.12
N ASN A 132 4.75 1.26 36.43
CA ASN A 132 4.64 2.33 37.41
C ASN A 132 5.21 3.64 36.84
N ILE A 133 4.47 4.73 37.03
CA ILE A 133 4.88 6.10 36.71
C ILE A 133 4.12 7.08 37.60
N ASN A 134 4.82 8.02 38.25
CA ASN A 134 4.23 9.06 39.11
C ASN A 134 3.14 8.56 40.08
N ASP A 135 3.44 7.51 40.85
CA ASP A 135 2.54 6.81 41.79
C ASP A 135 1.36 6.03 41.17
N GLU A 136 1.14 6.13 39.86
CA GLU A 136 0.19 5.30 39.11
C GLU A 136 0.77 3.93 38.78
N SER A 137 -0.08 2.90 38.79
CA SER A 137 0.34 1.50 38.60
C SER A 137 -0.67 0.70 37.77
N VAL A 138 -0.19 0.07 36.69
CA VAL A 138 -1.02 -0.75 35.79
C VAL A 138 -0.48 -2.18 35.77
N ALA A 139 -1.33 -3.16 36.09
CA ALA A 139 -0.97 -4.57 36.03
C ALA A 139 -1.07 -5.09 34.58
N ILE A 140 -0.02 -5.75 34.12
CA ILE A 140 0.07 -6.26 32.74
C ILE A 140 -0.48 -7.67 32.69
N LYS A 141 -1.53 -7.87 31.89
CA LYS A 141 -2.14 -9.18 31.66
C LYS A 141 -2.33 -9.42 30.16
N THR A 142 -1.51 -10.31 29.62
CA THR A 142 -1.47 -10.64 28.19
C THR A 142 -2.41 -11.80 27.87
N SER A 143 -2.72 -11.99 26.58
CA SER A 143 -3.78 -12.92 26.15
C SER A 143 -3.34 -13.92 25.07
N GLY A 144 -2.04 -14.08 24.87
CA GLY A 144 -1.42 -14.95 23.86
C GLY A 144 -0.61 -14.17 22.83
N TRP A 145 0.03 -14.92 21.93
CA TRP A 145 0.82 -14.39 20.83
C TRP A 145 -0.03 -13.65 19.80
N ASP A 146 0.50 -12.52 19.30
CA ASP A 146 -0.10 -11.67 18.28
C ASP A 146 -1.43 -11.03 18.72
N LYS A 147 -1.67 -10.99 20.03
CA LYS A 147 -2.86 -10.41 20.67
C LYS A 147 -2.47 -9.22 21.54
N TRP A 148 -2.00 -8.17 20.86
CA TRP A 148 -1.63 -6.91 21.48
C TRP A 148 -2.81 -6.29 22.21
N THR A 149 -2.55 -5.84 23.43
CA THR A 149 -3.52 -5.14 24.27
C THR A 149 -2.92 -3.79 24.66
N GLU A 150 -3.67 -2.72 24.44
CA GLU A 150 -3.30 -1.40 24.95
C GLU A 150 -3.58 -1.32 26.45
N PHE A 151 -2.61 -0.81 27.20
CA PHE A 151 -2.69 -0.52 28.62
C PHE A 151 -2.52 0.98 28.82
N SER A 152 -3.30 1.57 29.73
CA SER A 152 -3.15 2.98 30.09
C SER A 152 -3.25 3.19 31.60
N THR A 153 -2.51 4.16 32.12
CA THR A 153 -2.62 4.61 33.51
C THR A 153 -3.87 5.47 33.69
N ASP A 154 -4.33 5.60 34.94
CA ASP A 154 -5.19 6.74 35.28
C ASP A 154 -4.39 8.05 35.08
N SER A 155 -5.11 9.17 34.98
CA SER A 155 -4.49 10.49 34.87
C SER A 155 -3.79 10.89 36.16
N PHE A 156 -2.60 11.50 36.06
CA PHE A 156 -1.86 12.07 37.18
C PHE A 156 -1.40 13.49 36.89
N THR A 157 -1.31 14.33 37.91
CA THR A 157 -0.91 15.73 37.76
C THR A 157 0.53 15.95 38.21
N ILE A 158 1.28 16.70 37.40
CA ILE A 158 2.60 17.25 37.70
C ILE A 158 2.42 18.73 38.05
N GLU A 159 2.80 19.13 39.25
CA GLU A 159 2.58 20.51 39.75
C GLU A 159 3.68 21.48 39.32
N ASP A 160 4.93 21.00 39.25
CA ASP A 160 6.12 21.76 38.86
C ASP A 160 7.00 20.89 37.96
N GLU A 161 7.84 21.51 37.11
CA GLU A 161 8.74 20.76 36.22
C GLU A 161 9.61 19.75 37.02
N THR A 162 9.51 18.47 36.66
CA THR A 162 10.21 17.38 37.34
C THR A 162 10.67 16.31 36.37
N ASP A 163 11.58 15.44 36.82
CA ASP A 163 11.91 14.20 36.11
C ASP A 163 10.96 13.09 36.58
N LEU A 164 10.48 12.26 35.65
CA LEU A 164 9.71 11.05 35.96
C LEU A 164 10.56 9.79 35.71
N LYS A 165 10.26 8.71 36.44
CA LYS A 165 10.80 7.38 36.17
C LYS A 165 9.64 6.48 35.75
N LEU A 166 9.68 6.04 34.49
CA LEU A 166 8.81 5.00 33.95
C LEU A 166 9.44 3.65 34.23
N VAL A 167 8.69 2.72 34.83
CA VAL A 167 9.22 1.40 35.24
C VAL A 167 8.21 0.29 35.00
N ILE A 168 8.51 -0.67 34.14
CA ILE A 168 7.86 -1.99 34.17
C ILE A 168 8.71 -2.90 35.05
N SER A 169 8.12 -3.47 36.11
CA SER A 169 8.85 -4.40 36.98
C SER A 169 7.97 -5.47 37.61
N GLY A 170 8.59 -6.57 38.01
CA GLY A 170 7.95 -7.70 38.68
C GLY A 170 8.81 -8.97 38.65
N ASP A 171 8.24 -10.07 39.12
CA ASP A 171 8.86 -11.40 39.02
C ASP A 171 8.21 -12.18 37.89
N LEU A 172 8.98 -12.49 36.84
CA LEU A 172 8.55 -13.37 35.76
C LEU A 172 8.53 -14.81 36.23
N THR A 173 7.43 -15.52 35.97
CA THR A 173 7.31 -16.96 36.24
C THR A 173 8.02 -17.79 35.16
N SER A 174 8.36 -19.04 35.48
CA SER A 174 8.93 -19.98 34.49
C SER A 174 8.01 -20.19 33.29
N GLY A 175 8.59 -20.11 32.09
CA GLY A 175 7.90 -20.26 30.81
C GLY A 175 7.18 -19.00 30.32
N TYR A 176 7.27 -17.89 31.06
CA TYR A 176 6.66 -16.63 30.63
C TYR A 176 7.54 -15.93 29.61
N TRP A 177 6.88 -15.38 28.59
CA TRP A 177 7.46 -14.47 27.61
C TRP A 177 6.44 -13.38 27.31
N GLY A 178 6.92 -12.21 26.92
CA GLY A 178 6.06 -11.12 26.47
C GLY A 178 6.81 -10.12 25.61
N ASP A 179 6.04 -9.32 24.91
CA ASP A 179 6.50 -8.18 24.14
C ASP A 179 5.83 -6.90 24.65
N VAL A 180 6.56 -5.78 24.63
CA VAL A 180 6.02 -4.45 24.92
C VAL A 180 6.49 -3.48 23.86
N ASP A 181 5.63 -2.53 23.54
CA ASP A 181 5.86 -1.55 22.48
C ASP A 181 5.01 -0.27 22.68
N ASN A 182 5.22 0.74 21.85
CA ASN A 182 4.39 1.95 21.70
C ASN A 182 4.13 2.72 23.01
N PHE A 183 5.16 2.95 23.82
CA PHE A 183 5.05 3.78 25.02
C PHE A 183 4.83 5.26 24.66
N VAL A 184 3.67 5.80 25.03
CA VAL A 184 3.31 7.22 24.80
C VAL A 184 2.86 7.88 26.10
N LEU A 185 3.48 9.02 26.44
CA LEU A 185 3.01 9.89 27.50
C LEU A 185 2.12 10.99 26.89
N TYR A 186 0.88 11.09 27.33
CA TYR A 186 -0.06 12.12 26.92
C TYR A 186 -0.18 13.21 27.97
N LYS A 187 -0.37 14.46 27.53
CA LYS A 187 -0.74 15.61 28.35
C LYS A 187 -2.18 16.01 28.05
N LEU A 188 -2.99 16.24 29.08
CA LEU A 188 -4.34 16.78 28.98
C LEU A 188 -4.26 18.23 28.49
N GLU A 189 -5.09 18.60 27.51
CA GLU A 189 -5.18 19.98 27.04
C GLU A 189 -5.95 20.82 28.05
N ASP A 190 -5.35 21.92 28.53
CA ASP A 190 -6.02 22.86 29.41
C ASP A 190 -7.10 23.63 28.63
N GLU A 191 -8.34 23.59 29.08
CA GLU A 191 -9.38 24.50 28.59
C GLU A 191 -9.04 25.93 29.05
N GLU A 192 -8.38 26.73 28.21
CA GLU A 192 -8.32 28.17 28.47
C GLU A 192 -9.71 28.79 28.26
N SER A 193 -10.40 28.96 29.39
CA SER A 193 -11.59 29.80 29.51
C SER A 193 -11.24 31.24 29.18
N SER A 194 -11.76 31.72 28.06
CA SER A 194 -11.88 33.14 27.76
C SER A 194 -12.87 33.79 28.71
N ASP A 195 -12.38 34.37 29.81
CA ASP A 195 -13.09 35.38 30.60
C ASP A 195 -12.12 36.03 31.61
N ASP A 196 -11.51 37.16 31.26
CA ASP A 196 -11.50 38.28 32.20
C ASP A 196 -11.44 39.63 31.49
N GLU A 197 -12.51 40.40 31.69
CA GLU A 197 -12.69 41.76 31.21
C GLU A 197 -11.78 42.75 31.98
N ASN A 198 -11.09 43.59 31.21
CA ASN A 198 -11.11 45.05 31.33
C ASN A 198 -10.91 45.66 32.74
N LYS A 199 -9.69 46.16 33.02
CA LYS A 199 -9.50 47.35 33.86
C LYS A 199 -8.43 48.28 33.29
N ASP A 200 -8.90 49.47 32.94
CA ASP A 200 -8.15 50.71 32.79
C ASP A 200 -7.17 50.94 33.97
N ASP A 201 -5.97 51.47 33.70
CA ASP A 201 -5.58 52.76 34.29
C ASP A 201 -4.40 53.44 33.58
N GLU A 202 -4.41 54.75 33.72
CA GLU A 202 -3.65 55.79 33.04
C GLU A 202 -2.15 55.90 33.47
N ASN A 203 -1.29 56.16 32.47
CA ASN A 203 -0.30 57.28 32.45
C ASN A 203 0.93 57.27 33.39
N LYS A 204 2.16 57.26 32.83
CA LYS A 204 3.21 58.30 32.97
C LYS A 204 4.62 57.93 32.46
N ASP A 205 5.10 58.75 31.54
CA ASP A 205 6.36 59.53 31.52
C ASP A 205 7.76 58.89 31.76
N GLU A 206 8.62 59.16 30.77
CA GLU A 206 10.03 59.62 30.80
C GLU A 206 11.22 58.60 30.68
N ASP A 207 11.98 58.85 29.60
CA ASP A 207 13.29 58.39 29.07
C ASP A 207 14.51 58.82 29.95
N PRO A 208 15.82 58.55 29.66
CA PRO A 208 16.57 57.52 28.90
C PRO A 208 17.79 56.89 29.67
N GLU A 209 18.55 56.04 28.94
CA GLU A 209 20.00 55.69 29.07
C GLU A 209 20.42 54.42 29.85
N SER A 210 20.82 53.37 29.10
CA SER A 210 22.22 52.91 29.06
C SER A 210 22.44 51.84 27.99
N GLU A 211 23.45 52.08 27.14
CA GLU A 211 24.06 51.12 26.21
C GLU A 211 24.74 49.95 26.94
N ASP A 212 24.93 48.85 26.20
CA ASP A 212 25.70 47.62 26.50
C ASP A 212 24.93 46.43 27.10
N ASP A 213 24.27 45.64 26.25
CA ASP A 213 24.65 44.22 26.10
C ASP A 213 24.16 43.66 24.74
N LYS A 214 25.07 43.10 23.95
CA LYS A 214 24.81 42.43 22.68
C LYS A 214 24.93 40.93 22.92
N ASP A 215 23.83 40.27 23.21
CA ASP A 215 23.54 38.86 22.90
C ASP A 215 22.37 38.40 23.78
N LYS A 216 21.15 38.55 23.26
CA LYS A 216 19.91 37.82 23.60
C LYS A 216 18.74 38.59 22.99
N ASP A 217 18.35 38.19 21.79
CA ASP A 217 16.97 38.33 21.32
C ASP A 217 16.84 37.56 19.99
N LYS A 218 16.46 36.28 20.13
CA LYS A 218 15.81 35.52 19.08
C LYS A 218 14.65 34.70 19.64
N ASP A 219 14.04 35.17 20.73
CA ASP A 219 12.69 34.76 21.09
C ASP A 219 11.75 35.80 20.47
N LYS A 220 11.51 35.68 19.16
CA LYS A 220 10.30 36.26 18.59
C LYS A 220 9.16 35.47 19.25
N GLU A 221 8.37 36.15 20.08
CA GLU A 221 7.01 35.72 20.39
C GLU A 221 6.38 35.28 19.05
N LYS A 222 6.15 33.96 18.88
CA LYS A 222 5.32 33.45 17.79
C LYS A 222 3.94 34.05 18.08
N GLU A 223 3.53 35.08 17.33
CA GLU A 223 2.12 35.41 17.20
C GLU A 223 1.40 34.09 16.87
N GLU A 224 0.49 33.66 17.75
CA GLU A 224 -0.39 32.54 17.44
C GLU A 224 -1.21 32.94 16.22
N VAL A 225 -0.85 32.37 15.07
CA VAL A 225 -1.63 32.55 13.84
C VAL A 225 -2.85 31.65 13.98
N GLU A 226 -4.02 32.27 14.14
CA GLU A 226 -5.30 31.58 14.13
C GLU A 226 -5.47 30.76 12.82
N PRO A 227 -5.86 29.48 12.89
CA PRO A 227 -6.08 28.64 11.72
C PRO A 227 -7.11 29.23 10.75
N GLU A 228 -6.85 29.12 9.44
CA GLU A 228 -7.77 29.62 8.42
C GLU A 228 -8.95 28.66 8.20
N GLU A 229 -10.16 29.20 7.97
CA GLU A 229 -11.33 28.39 7.57
C GLU A 229 -11.12 27.81 6.15
N SER A 230 -11.41 26.51 6.00
CA SER A 230 -11.17 25.75 4.77
C SER A 230 -12.11 24.54 4.67
N ASP A 231 -12.07 23.83 3.53
CA ASP A 231 -12.75 22.54 3.34
C ASP A 231 -11.91 21.33 3.78
N ILE A 232 -10.66 21.58 4.15
CA ILE A 232 -9.68 20.61 4.65
C ILE A 232 -9.12 21.05 6.01
N ILE A 233 -8.71 20.08 6.82
CA ILE A 233 -8.06 20.28 8.11
C ILE A 233 -6.56 20.08 7.90
N VAL A 234 -5.75 21.05 8.33
CA VAL A 234 -4.29 20.95 8.23
C VAL A 234 -3.69 21.48 9.51
N LYS A 235 -2.90 20.65 10.19
CA LYS A 235 -2.10 21.10 11.33
C LYS A 235 -0.83 21.77 10.82
N PRO A 236 -0.40 22.90 11.41
CA PRO A 236 0.91 23.46 11.15
C PRO A 236 2.02 22.41 11.34
N VAL A 237 3.15 22.63 10.68
CA VAL A 237 4.34 21.78 10.74
C VAL A 237 5.47 22.57 11.39
N ASP A 238 6.03 22.05 12.46
CA ASP A 238 7.19 22.66 13.11
C ASP A 238 8.44 22.58 12.21
N GLY A 239 9.27 23.62 12.24
CA GLY A 239 10.46 23.71 11.40
C GLY A 239 10.22 24.17 9.96
N CYS A 240 8.96 24.40 9.54
CA CYS A 240 8.63 24.98 8.25
C CYS A 240 8.53 26.51 8.30
N ASP A 241 9.66 27.17 8.54
CA ASP A 241 9.75 28.63 8.47
C ASP A 241 9.64 29.15 7.01
N GLU A 242 9.86 30.46 6.82
CA GLU A 242 9.80 31.08 5.48
C GLU A 242 10.91 30.60 4.53
N ASP A 243 12.02 30.09 5.09
CA ASP A 243 13.19 29.63 4.34
C ASP A 243 13.05 28.16 3.89
N PHE A 244 12.17 27.37 4.52
CA PHE A 244 11.84 26.01 4.07
C PHE A 244 11.24 26.03 2.66
N ILE A 245 11.83 25.26 1.75
CA ILE A 245 11.43 25.23 0.34
C ILE A 245 10.09 24.49 0.19
N THR A 246 9.07 25.23 -0.24
CA THR A 246 7.75 24.75 -0.60
C THR A 246 7.57 24.92 -2.10
N GLY A 247 8.05 23.91 -2.84
CA GLY A 247 8.22 23.96 -4.28
C GLY A 247 7.16 23.20 -5.08
N VAL A 248 6.99 23.57 -6.34
CA VAL A 248 6.18 22.79 -7.31
C VAL A 248 6.92 22.65 -8.64
N ASP A 249 6.73 21.54 -9.36
CA ASP A 249 7.12 21.39 -10.77
C ASP A 249 5.89 21.60 -11.65
N VAL A 250 5.90 22.61 -12.53
CA VAL A 250 4.77 22.88 -13.45
C VAL A 250 5.24 22.93 -14.90
N SER A 251 6.22 22.10 -15.27
CA SER A 251 6.88 22.23 -16.58
C SER A 251 5.95 21.94 -17.77
N SER A 252 4.86 21.20 -17.58
CA SER A 252 3.81 20.98 -18.58
C SER A 252 3.03 22.26 -18.94
N TYR A 253 3.05 23.30 -18.08
CA TYR A 253 2.15 24.46 -18.12
C TYR A 253 2.02 25.12 -19.50
N ILE A 254 3.14 25.43 -20.16
CA ILE A 254 3.10 26.11 -21.47
C ILE A 254 2.40 25.25 -22.52
N ALA A 255 2.65 23.93 -22.55
CA ALA A 255 2.03 23.04 -23.53
C ALA A 255 0.52 22.94 -23.30
N LEU A 256 0.08 22.92 -22.04
CA LEU A 256 -1.32 22.92 -21.65
C LEU A 256 -2.02 24.23 -22.03
N LYS A 257 -1.42 25.40 -21.74
CA LYS A 257 -1.94 26.70 -22.19
C LYS A 257 -2.06 26.78 -23.71
N ASN A 258 -1.08 26.28 -24.45
CA ASN A 258 -1.14 26.20 -25.91
C ASN A 258 -2.25 25.26 -26.43
N SER A 259 -2.62 24.26 -25.63
CA SER A 259 -3.72 23.32 -25.91
C SER A 259 -5.10 23.86 -25.54
N GLY A 260 -5.16 25.03 -24.89
CA GLY A 260 -6.40 25.70 -24.51
C GLY A 260 -6.81 25.52 -23.05
N VAL A 261 -5.97 24.91 -22.20
CA VAL A 261 -6.26 24.76 -20.77
C VAL A 261 -6.34 26.12 -20.08
N LYS A 262 -7.27 26.21 -19.13
CA LYS A 262 -7.53 27.39 -18.32
C LYS A 262 -7.37 27.03 -16.85
N TYR A 263 -6.94 28.01 -16.07
CA TYR A 263 -6.81 27.93 -14.63
C TYR A 263 -7.55 29.11 -14.02
N TYR A 264 -8.13 28.90 -12.86
CA TYR A 264 -8.93 29.90 -12.16
C TYR A 264 -8.39 30.13 -10.75
N ASP A 265 -8.75 31.26 -10.13
CA ASP A 265 -8.58 31.47 -8.69
C ASP A 265 -9.76 30.85 -7.90
N PHE A 266 -9.71 30.98 -6.57
CA PHE A 266 -10.79 30.52 -5.68
C PHE A 266 -12.11 31.28 -5.85
N ASP A 267 -12.10 32.46 -6.49
CA ASP A 267 -13.29 33.25 -6.81
C ASP A 267 -13.88 32.89 -8.20
N GLY A 268 -13.23 31.98 -8.94
CA GLY A 268 -13.64 31.54 -10.28
C GLY A 268 -13.21 32.48 -11.41
N ASN A 269 -12.27 33.39 -11.19
CA ASN A 269 -11.73 34.25 -12.25
C ASN A 269 -10.63 33.52 -13.04
N GLU A 270 -10.67 33.60 -14.37
CA GLU A 270 -9.63 33.01 -15.23
C GLU A 270 -8.29 33.74 -15.04
N LEU A 271 -7.23 32.99 -14.77
CA LEU A 271 -5.88 33.51 -14.54
C LEU A 271 -5.11 33.63 -15.86
N SER A 272 -4.47 34.78 -16.08
CA SER A 272 -3.42 34.92 -17.09
C SER A 272 -2.14 34.17 -16.70
N ASP A 273 -1.20 34.03 -17.64
CA ASP A 273 0.09 33.36 -17.39
C ASP A 273 0.83 33.92 -16.18
N LYS A 274 0.80 35.24 -15.95
CA LYS A 274 1.46 35.87 -14.80
C LYS A 274 0.67 35.71 -13.51
N GLU A 275 -0.65 35.87 -13.58
CA GLU A 275 -1.54 35.73 -12.42
C GLU A 275 -1.52 34.30 -11.87
N TYR A 276 -1.33 33.28 -12.73
CA TYR A 276 -1.13 31.90 -12.30
C TYR A 276 0.06 31.72 -11.35
N PHE A 277 1.23 32.31 -11.66
CA PHE A 277 2.39 32.20 -10.76
C PHE A 277 2.25 33.07 -9.50
N VAL A 278 1.52 34.18 -9.57
CA VAL A 278 1.13 34.95 -8.38
C VAL A 278 0.21 34.13 -7.48
N PHE A 279 -0.78 33.44 -8.07
CA PHE A 279 -1.67 32.53 -7.36
C PHE A 279 -0.89 31.41 -6.65
N LEU A 280 0.08 30.78 -7.30
CA LEU A 280 0.94 29.79 -6.64
C LEU A 280 1.69 30.38 -5.44
N LYS A 281 2.21 31.61 -5.56
CA LYS A 281 2.86 32.31 -4.44
C LYS A 281 1.89 32.56 -3.28
N GLU A 282 0.66 32.98 -3.57
CA GLU A 282 -0.41 33.18 -2.57
C GLU A 282 -0.83 31.88 -1.88
N CYS A 283 -0.72 30.75 -2.59
CA CYS A 283 -0.88 29.40 -2.04
C CYS A 283 0.30 28.91 -1.18
N GLY A 284 1.33 29.74 -0.97
CA GLY A 284 2.47 29.45 -0.11
C GLY A 284 3.68 28.81 -0.82
N VAL A 285 3.66 28.72 -2.16
CA VAL A 285 4.80 28.27 -2.96
C VAL A 285 5.91 29.33 -2.93
N ASN A 286 7.16 28.93 -2.69
CA ASN A 286 8.32 29.84 -2.76
C ASN A 286 9.36 29.43 -3.82
N TYR A 287 9.16 28.29 -4.48
CA TYR A 287 10.05 27.73 -5.48
C TYR A 287 9.28 27.06 -6.62
N VAL A 288 9.81 27.14 -7.84
CA VAL A 288 9.29 26.36 -8.96
C VAL A 288 10.41 25.60 -9.65
N ARG A 289 10.22 24.29 -9.79
CA ARG A 289 11.09 23.37 -10.53
C ARG A 289 10.68 23.35 -12.01
N ILE A 290 11.67 23.32 -12.89
CA ILE A 290 11.48 23.22 -14.34
C ILE A 290 12.44 22.18 -14.90
N ARG A 291 11.89 21.08 -15.46
CA ARG A 291 12.68 20.12 -16.24
C ARG A 291 13.14 20.71 -17.57
N VAL A 292 14.35 20.37 -17.99
CA VAL A 292 14.97 20.85 -19.23
C VAL A 292 15.62 19.69 -19.97
N TRP A 293 15.10 19.42 -21.17
CA TRP A 293 15.67 18.50 -22.14
C TRP A 293 16.57 19.22 -23.14
N ASN A 294 17.58 18.51 -23.63
CA ASN A 294 18.56 19.03 -24.57
C ASN A 294 17.92 19.41 -25.92
N ASP A 295 17.25 18.46 -26.56
CA ASP A 295 16.53 18.65 -27.83
C ASP A 295 15.30 17.73 -27.94
N PRO A 296 14.16 18.09 -27.33
CA PRO A 296 12.98 17.22 -27.23
C PRO A 296 12.13 17.20 -28.50
N LYS A 297 12.79 16.97 -29.64
CA LYS A 297 12.20 16.98 -30.98
C LYS A 297 12.82 15.91 -31.87
N ASP A 298 12.06 15.45 -32.85
CA ASP A 298 12.57 14.63 -33.94
C ASP A 298 13.34 15.47 -34.97
N SER A 299 13.82 14.82 -36.03
CA SER A 299 14.57 15.49 -37.11
C SER A 299 13.72 16.43 -37.99
N GLU A 300 12.38 16.33 -37.92
CA GLU A 300 11.45 17.20 -38.62
C GLU A 300 11.02 18.41 -37.75
N GLY A 301 11.42 18.42 -36.48
CA GLY A 301 11.11 19.47 -35.51
C GLY A 301 9.81 19.23 -34.75
N ASN A 302 9.21 18.05 -34.85
CA ASN A 302 8.01 17.68 -34.09
C ASN A 302 8.42 17.38 -32.64
N GLY A 303 7.68 17.92 -31.68
CA GLY A 303 7.98 17.78 -30.26
C GLY A 303 7.67 16.39 -29.72
N TYR A 304 8.48 15.90 -28.79
CA TYR A 304 8.33 14.58 -28.18
C TYR A 304 7.16 14.45 -27.18
N GLY A 305 6.50 15.54 -26.81
CA GLY A 305 5.48 15.53 -25.76
C GLY A 305 6.05 15.92 -24.40
N GLY A 306 5.34 15.58 -23.33
CA GLY A 306 5.74 15.81 -21.94
C GLY A 306 6.02 17.27 -21.59
N GLY A 307 5.35 18.20 -22.26
CA GLY A 307 5.55 19.65 -22.17
C GLY A 307 6.51 20.23 -23.22
N ASN A 308 7.23 19.38 -23.98
CA ASN A 308 8.29 19.77 -24.90
C ASN A 308 9.33 20.68 -24.21
N CYS A 309 9.74 20.30 -23.00
CA CYS A 309 10.45 21.16 -22.06
C CYS A 309 11.89 21.49 -22.51
N ASP A 310 12.03 22.57 -23.30
CA ASP A 310 13.31 23.07 -23.80
C ASP A 310 13.76 24.34 -23.06
N LEU A 311 15.01 24.76 -23.30
CA LEU A 311 15.60 25.96 -22.70
C LEU A 311 14.75 27.23 -22.90
N ASN A 312 14.07 27.37 -24.05
CA ASN A 312 13.24 28.54 -24.32
C ASN A 312 12.00 28.58 -23.43
N LYS A 313 11.38 27.41 -23.19
CA LYS A 313 10.26 27.31 -22.23
C LYS A 313 10.73 27.58 -20.81
N ALA A 314 11.89 27.05 -20.40
CA ALA A 314 12.48 27.33 -19.10
C ALA A 314 12.75 28.82 -18.87
N ILE A 315 13.30 29.52 -19.85
CA ILE A 315 13.49 30.99 -19.79
C ILE A 315 12.15 31.71 -19.71
N LYS A 316 11.16 31.32 -20.51
CA LYS A 316 9.84 31.97 -20.55
C LYS A 316 9.12 31.84 -19.20
N MET A 317 9.04 30.62 -18.65
CA MET A 317 8.43 30.37 -17.35
C MET A 317 9.24 30.96 -16.21
N GLY A 318 10.56 30.80 -16.22
CA GLY A 318 11.46 31.30 -15.17
C GLY A 318 11.28 32.81 -14.91
N LYS A 319 11.00 33.59 -15.96
CA LYS A 319 10.68 35.01 -15.82
C LYS A 319 9.35 35.26 -15.11
N TRP A 320 8.30 34.50 -15.42
CA TRP A 320 7.02 34.64 -14.72
C TRP A 320 7.11 34.22 -13.26
N ILE A 321 7.86 33.16 -12.97
CA ILE A 321 8.14 32.69 -11.61
C ILE A 321 8.91 33.75 -10.81
N THR A 322 9.95 34.32 -11.42
CA THR A 322 10.74 35.38 -10.80
C THR A 322 9.92 36.66 -10.58
N ASP A 323 9.12 37.06 -11.58
CA ASP A 323 8.19 38.20 -11.47
C ASP A 323 7.18 38.03 -10.31
N ALA A 324 6.80 36.79 -10.00
CA ALA A 324 5.92 36.45 -8.88
C ALA A 324 6.64 36.35 -7.51
N GLY A 325 7.97 36.55 -7.47
CA GLY A 325 8.75 36.53 -6.23
C GLY A 325 9.09 35.12 -5.72
N MET A 326 9.19 34.15 -6.62
CA MET A 326 9.62 32.78 -6.32
C MET A 326 10.98 32.47 -6.97
N LYS A 327 11.73 31.56 -6.34
CA LYS A 327 13.00 31.04 -6.88
C LYS A 327 12.74 29.95 -7.93
N VAL A 328 13.74 29.69 -8.77
CA VAL A 328 13.70 28.62 -9.79
C VAL A 328 14.71 27.52 -9.48
N LEU A 329 14.26 26.27 -9.57
CA LEU A 329 15.11 25.07 -9.66
C LEU A 329 15.15 24.63 -11.12
N ILE A 330 16.32 24.67 -11.75
CA ILE A 330 16.50 24.15 -13.12
C ILE A 330 16.95 22.71 -13.04
N ASP A 331 16.12 21.80 -13.53
CA ASP A 331 16.42 20.37 -13.59
C ASP A 331 16.88 19.98 -14.98
N PHE A 332 18.19 19.80 -15.14
CA PHE A 332 18.76 19.29 -16.39
C PHE A 332 18.72 17.77 -16.37
N HIS A 333 17.84 17.20 -17.20
CA HIS A 333 17.76 15.74 -17.37
C HIS A 333 19.00 15.17 -18.07
N TYR A 334 19.72 16.00 -18.85
CA TYR A 334 20.80 15.56 -19.75
C TYR A 334 20.37 14.42 -20.66
N SER A 335 19.16 14.56 -21.20
CA SER A 335 18.53 13.69 -22.19
C SER A 335 17.65 14.56 -23.11
N ASP A 336 17.24 14.01 -24.25
CA ASP A 336 16.26 14.67 -25.12
C ASP A 336 14.81 14.38 -24.68
N PHE A 337 14.59 13.46 -23.74
CA PHE A 337 13.27 13.13 -23.23
C PHE A 337 13.33 12.68 -21.77
N TRP A 338 12.25 12.08 -21.24
CA TRP A 338 12.18 11.60 -19.86
C TRP A 338 13.45 10.86 -19.43
N ALA A 339 13.93 11.21 -18.23
CA ALA A 339 15.06 10.56 -17.59
C ALA A 339 14.61 10.08 -16.21
N ASP A 340 14.71 8.77 -15.96
CA ASP A 340 14.23 8.05 -14.78
C ASP A 340 15.12 6.80 -14.54
N PRO A 341 14.90 5.95 -13.52
CA PRO A 341 15.75 4.78 -13.27
C PRO A 341 15.82 3.78 -14.42
N GLY A 342 14.78 3.70 -15.25
CA GLY A 342 14.72 2.84 -16.43
C GLY A 342 15.31 3.48 -17.68
N LYS A 343 15.30 4.82 -17.76
CA LYS A 343 15.67 5.60 -18.95
C LYS A 343 16.68 6.68 -18.60
N GLN A 344 17.91 6.50 -19.08
CA GLN A 344 18.97 7.50 -18.98
C GLN A 344 19.64 7.70 -20.34
N THR A 345 18.83 7.85 -21.39
CA THR A 345 19.32 7.89 -22.78
C THR A 345 20.12 9.16 -23.03
N ALA A 346 21.32 9.03 -23.62
CA ALA A 346 22.12 10.18 -24.03
C ALA A 346 21.35 11.06 -25.02
N PRO A 347 21.48 12.40 -24.97
CA PRO A 347 20.98 13.28 -26.01
C PRO A 347 21.47 12.83 -27.39
N LYS A 348 20.65 13.01 -28.43
CA LYS A 348 20.98 12.60 -29.81
C LYS A 348 22.36 13.11 -30.24
N ALA A 349 22.69 14.35 -29.86
CA ALA A 349 23.96 14.98 -30.16
C ALA A 349 25.19 14.31 -29.48
N TRP A 350 24.98 13.59 -28.39
CA TRP A 350 26.05 13.00 -27.56
C TRP A 350 26.16 11.48 -27.71
N LYS A 351 25.26 10.85 -28.48
CA LYS A 351 25.14 9.38 -28.61
C LYS A 351 26.44 8.68 -29.01
N SER A 352 27.26 9.32 -29.84
CA SER A 352 28.52 8.74 -30.36
C SER A 352 29.78 9.33 -29.70
N MET A 353 29.62 10.17 -28.67
CA MET A 353 30.75 10.77 -27.96
C MET A 353 31.40 9.76 -27.02
N THR A 354 32.73 9.86 -26.89
CA THR A 354 33.47 9.25 -25.79
C THR A 354 33.08 9.91 -24.46
N ILE A 355 33.46 9.28 -23.34
CA ILE A 355 33.18 9.85 -22.01
C ILE A 355 33.81 11.25 -21.83
N ASP A 356 35.02 11.48 -22.35
CA ASP A 356 35.71 12.78 -22.26
C ASP A 356 35.00 13.86 -23.10
N GLU A 357 34.60 13.52 -24.33
CA GLU A 357 33.82 14.43 -25.17
C GLU A 357 32.45 14.74 -24.57
N LYS A 358 31.82 13.76 -23.90
CA LYS A 358 30.53 13.92 -23.25
C LYS A 358 30.63 14.77 -21.98
N GLU A 359 31.71 14.63 -21.21
CA GLU A 359 32.03 15.50 -20.07
C GLU A 359 32.10 16.97 -20.52
N GLU A 360 32.89 17.25 -21.56
CA GLU A 360 33.03 18.61 -22.12
C GLU A 360 31.70 19.15 -22.66
N ALA A 361 30.93 18.31 -23.36
CA ALA A 361 29.63 18.69 -23.92
C ALA A 361 28.60 18.99 -22.82
N LEU A 362 28.58 18.21 -21.74
CA LEU A 362 27.68 18.40 -20.60
C LEU A 362 28.02 19.67 -19.82
N GLU A 363 29.31 19.92 -19.52
CA GLU A 363 29.75 21.17 -18.88
C GLU A 363 29.34 22.36 -19.75
N SER A 364 29.62 22.31 -21.06
CA SER A 364 29.29 23.40 -22.00
C SER A 364 27.79 23.66 -22.09
N PHE A 365 26.98 22.60 -22.19
CA PHE A 365 25.51 22.73 -22.20
C PHE A 365 24.99 23.36 -20.91
N THR A 366 25.55 22.97 -19.76
CA THR A 366 25.16 23.52 -18.45
C THR A 366 25.50 25.00 -18.35
N VAL A 367 26.74 25.39 -18.72
CA VAL A 367 27.19 26.79 -18.72
C VAL A 367 26.33 27.64 -19.65
N ASP A 368 26.18 27.21 -20.91
CA ASP A 368 25.48 27.99 -21.94
C ASP A 368 24.00 28.16 -21.61
N SER A 369 23.36 27.10 -21.09
CA SER A 369 21.94 27.12 -20.74
C SER A 369 21.68 27.97 -19.50
N LEU A 370 22.46 27.75 -18.43
CA LEU A 370 22.28 28.49 -17.18
C LEU A 370 22.61 29.97 -17.35
N GLN A 371 23.65 30.32 -18.11
CA GLN A 371 23.97 31.73 -18.40
C GLN A 371 22.81 32.41 -19.14
N LYS A 372 22.21 31.76 -20.15
CA LYS A 372 21.03 32.33 -20.87
C LYS A 372 19.82 32.52 -19.95
N ILE A 373 19.62 31.61 -18.99
CA ILE A 373 18.54 31.71 -18.00
C ILE A 373 18.78 32.92 -17.07
N ILE A 374 19.99 33.06 -16.54
CA ILE A 374 20.36 34.19 -15.65
C ILE A 374 20.34 35.52 -16.41
N ASP A 375 20.85 35.57 -17.64
CA ASP A 375 20.83 36.76 -18.51
C ASP A 375 19.41 37.24 -18.81
N ALA A 376 18.44 36.32 -18.82
CA ALA A 376 17.03 36.64 -18.99
C ALA A 376 16.37 37.21 -17.73
N GLY A 377 17.12 37.30 -16.61
CA GLY A 377 16.68 37.84 -15.34
C GLY A 377 16.01 36.82 -14.41
N VAL A 378 16.18 35.52 -14.66
CA VAL A 378 15.57 34.47 -13.84
C VAL A 378 16.34 34.29 -12.52
N ASP A 379 15.63 34.26 -11.40
CA ASP A 379 16.22 34.05 -10.07
C ASP A 379 16.40 32.56 -9.76
N VAL A 380 17.41 31.96 -10.40
CA VAL A 380 17.81 30.57 -10.15
C VAL A 380 18.48 30.48 -8.79
N GLY A 381 17.92 29.67 -7.88
CA GLY A 381 18.54 29.37 -6.59
C GLY A 381 19.12 27.95 -6.50
N MET A 382 18.71 27.05 -7.40
CA MET A 382 19.19 25.66 -7.41
C MET A 382 19.24 25.09 -8.82
N VAL A 383 20.21 24.23 -9.08
CA VAL A 383 20.32 23.43 -10.32
C VAL A 383 20.47 21.96 -9.95
N GLN A 384 19.65 21.12 -10.57
CA GLN A 384 19.72 19.68 -10.45
C GLN A 384 20.51 19.09 -11.64
N VAL A 385 21.53 18.31 -11.32
CA VAL A 385 22.46 17.72 -12.28
C VAL A 385 22.05 16.27 -12.54
N GLY A 386 21.11 16.08 -13.47
CA GLY A 386 20.50 14.80 -13.79
C GLY A 386 19.25 14.52 -12.94
N ASN A 387 18.29 13.81 -13.55
CA ASN A 387 17.05 13.40 -12.90
C ASN A 387 17.05 11.90 -12.59
N GLU A 388 16.72 11.53 -11.35
CA GLU A 388 16.57 10.14 -10.87
C GLU A 388 17.68 9.19 -11.40
N THR A 389 18.92 9.61 -11.22
CA THR A 389 20.12 9.03 -11.84
C THR A 389 20.59 7.74 -11.18
N ASN A 390 19.65 6.89 -10.74
CA ASN A 390 19.90 5.66 -10.00
C ASN A 390 20.84 4.70 -10.74
N ASN A 391 20.67 4.61 -12.06
CA ASN A 391 21.35 3.62 -12.91
C ASN A 391 22.13 4.25 -14.07
N GLY A 392 22.21 5.59 -14.13
CA GLY A 392 22.95 6.28 -15.17
C GLY A 392 22.64 7.77 -15.30
N ILE A 393 23.37 8.41 -16.21
CA ILE A 393 23.16 9.80 -16.66
C ILE A 393 23.73 9.95 -18.07
N ALA A 394 23.00 10.60 -18.98
CA ALA A 394 23.41 10.84 -20.37
C ALA A 394 24.01 9.60 -21.09
N GLY A 395 23.40 8.43 -20.88
CA GLY A 395 23.78 7.13 -21.46
C GLY A 395 24.88 6.38 -20.75
N GLU A 396 25.54 6.98 -19.76
CA GLU A 396 26.59 6.34 -18.97
C GLU A 396 26.01 5.64 -17.74
N LYS A 397 26.57 4.49 -17.38
CA LYS A 397 26.04 3.61 -16.31
C LYS A 397 27.06 3.22 -15.24
N SER A 398 28.36 3.39 -15.48
CA SER A 398 29.37 3.13 -14.46
C SER A 398 29.47 4.33 -13.52
N TRP A 399 29.67 4.08 -12.23
CA TRP A 399 29.81 5.15 -11.23
C TRP A 399 30.95 6.11 -11.52
N GLU A 400 32.07 5.62 -12.05
CA GLU A 400 33.19 6.47 -12.51
C GLU A 400 32.74 7.47 -13.57
N ASN A 401 32.01 7.01 -14.59
CA ASN A 401 31.54 7.87 -15.68
C ASN A 401 30.41 8.80 -15.21
N MET A 402 29.48 8.30 -14.39
CA MET A 402 28.42 9.11 -13.80
C MET A 402 28.99 10.24 -12.93
N ALA A 403 29.94 9.93 -12.03
CA ALA A 403 30.60 10.91 -11.19
C ALA A 403 31.35 11.98 -12.00
N LYS A 404 31.99 11.57 -13.09
CA LYS A 404 32.62 12.49 -14.04
C LYS A 404 31.61 13.47 -14.66
N LEU A 405 30.44 12.97 -15.06
CA LEU A 405 29.36 13.79 -15.61
C LEU A 405 28.68 14.69 -14.54
N PHE A 406 28.46 14.19 -13.33
CA PHE A 406 27.98 15.01 -12.21
C PHE A 406 28.95 16.17 -11.91
N SER A 407 30.25 15.88 -11.89
CA SER A 407 31.29 16.88 -11.64
C SER A 407 31.35 17.93 -12.75
N ALA A 408 31.17 17.53 -14.01
CA ALA A 408 31.10 18.45 -15.15
C ALA A 408 29.89 19.40 -15.06
N GLY A 409 28.71 18.87 -14.72
CA GLY A 409 27.51 19.68 -14.52
C GLY A 409 27.68 20.65 -13.36
N SER A 410 28.12 20.15 -12.20
CA SER A 410 28.42 20.97 -11.02
C SER A 410 29.42 22.08 -11.33
N LYS A 411 30.55 21.75 -11.97
CA LYS A 411 31.56 22.74 -12.39
C LYS A 411 30.97 23.82 -13.29
N GLY A 412 30.08 23.45 -14.21
CA GLY A 412 29.35 24.40 -15.04
C GLY A 412 28.48 25.37 -14.22
N VAL A 413 27.73 24.84 -13.25
CA VAL A 413 26.93 25.65 -12.31
C VAL A 413 27.81 26.58 -11.49
N ARG A 414 28.86 26.06 -10.84
CA ARG A 414 29.79 26.87 -10.02
C ARG A 414 30.44 28.00 -10.81
N LYS A 415 30.80 27.74 -12.07
CA LYS A 415 31.39 28.75 -12.95
C LYS A 415 30.41 29.90 -13.18
N VAL A 416 29.19 29.60 -13.61
CA VAL A 416 28.17 30.62 -13.90
C VAL A 416 27.76 31.36 -12.62
N ALA A 417 27.56 30.64 -11.51
CA ALA A 417 27.24 31.23 -10.21
C ALA A 417 28.29 32.27 -9.79
N LYS A 418 29.59 31.92 -9.89
CA LYS A 418 30.70 32.82 -9.58
C LYS A 418 30.81 34.01 -10.55
N GLU A 419 30.62 33.80 -11.85
CA GLU A 419 30.69 34.86 -12.85
C GLU A 419 29.58 35.91 -12.70
N ASN A 420 28.46 35.53 -12.09
CA ASN A 420 27.28 36.39 -11.90
C ASN A 420 27.02 36.78 -10.44
N ASP A 421 27.95 36.48 -9.51
CA ASP A 421 27.83 36.74 -8.07
C ASP A 421 26.51 36.21 -7.47
N LYS A 422 26.19 34.95 -7.80
CA LYS A 422 25.00 34.23 -7.35
C LYS A 422 25.39 33.08 -6.44
N ASP A 423 24.57 32.83 -5.42
CA ASP A 423 24.60 31.60 -4.65
C ASP A 423 23.59 30.63 -5.27
N ILE A 424 24.08 29.54 -5.84
CA ILE A 424 23.26 28.53 -6.53
C ILE A 424 23.65 27.16 -5.97
N LEU A 425 22.66 26.49 -5.37
CA LEU A 425 22.83 25.12 -4.86
C LEU A 425 22.91 24.13 -6.02
N VAL A 426 23.82 23.16 -5.92
CA VAL A 426 23.93 22.03 -6.85
C VAL A 426 23.29 20.80 -6.20
N ALA A 427 22.25 20.26 -6.83
CA ALA A 427 21.59 19.04 -6.40
C ALA A 427 21.92 17.85 -7.31
N VAL A 428 22.03 16.66 -6.73
CA VAL A 428 22.00 15.37 -7.45
C VAL A 428 20.75 14.62 -7.01
N HIS A 429 20.03 14.04 -7.96
CA HIS A 429 18.70 13.47 -7.73
C HIS A 429 18.67 11.95 -7.96
N PHE A 430 18.11 11.24 -6.97
CA PHE A 430 17.87 9.81 -6.97
C PHE A 430 16.42 9.50 -6.55
N THR A 431 16.03 8.24 -6.61
CA THR A 431 14.67 7.78 -6.21
C THR A 431 14.74 6.38 -5.60
N ASN A 432 13.61 5.80 -5.23
CA ASN A 432 13.49 4.53 -4.51
C ASN A 432 14.24 4.48 -3.15
N PRO A 433 13.90 5.37 -2.19
CA PRO A 433 14.49 5.37 -0.86
C PRO A 433 14.20 4.10 -0.05
N GLU A 434 13.19 3.31 -0.39
CA GLU A 434 12.80 2.05 0.26
C GLU A 434 13.79 0.91 0.07
N THR A 435 14.64 0.98 -0.97
CA THR A 435 15.62 -0.08 -1.19
C THR A 435 16.76 0.02 -0.18
N SER A 436 16.81 -0.97 0.72
CA SER A 436 17.85 -1.08 1.76
C SER A 436 19.27 -0.87 1.21
N GLY A 437 20.02 0.02 1.86
CA GLY A 437 21.41 0.35 1.55
C GLY A 437 21.65 1.15 0.26
N ARG A 438 20.62 1.43 -0.55
CA ARG A 438 20.78 2.10 -1.85
C ARG A 438 21.38 3.50 -1.72
N TYR A 439 20.80 4.35 -0.86
CA TYR A 439 21.25 5.74 -0.70
C TYR A 439 22.61 5.83 -0.03
N GLU A 440 22.90 4.96 0.94
CA GLU A 440 24.24 4.88 1.52
C GLU A 440 25.28 4.52 0.45
N GLY A 441 24.98 3.55 -0.42
CA GLY A 441 25.84 3.19 -1.54
C GLY A 441 26.10 4.35 -2.50
N TYR A 442 25.05 5.09 -2.87
CA TYR A 442 25.16 6.24 -3.76
C TYR A 442 25.98 7.38 -3.14
N ALA A 443 25.68 7.76 -1.90
CA ALA A 443 26.42 8.80 -1.20
C ALA A 443 27.89 8.42 -0.95
N LYS A 444 28.17 7.14 -0.68
CA LYS A 444 29.53 6.61 -0.60
C LYS A 444 30.26 6.80 -1.93
N ASN A 445 29.65 6.45 -3.07
CA ASN A 445 30.27 6.61 -4.37
C ASN A 445 30.51 8.09 -4.71
N LEU A 446 29.51 8.96 -4.47
CA LEU A 446 29.68 10.41 -4.67
C LEU A 446 30.87 10.97 -3.88
N LYS A 447 31.07 10.50 -2.65
CA LYS A 447 32.24 10.88 -1.83
C LYS A 447 33.54 10.25 -2.33
N GLU A 448 33.53 8.98 -2.73
CA GLU A 448 34.72 8.27 -3.23
C GLU A 448 35.29 8.92 -4.50
N TYR A 449 34.40 9.39 -5.38
CA TYR A 449 34.76 10.10 -6.61
C TYR A 449 34.88 11.63 -6.44
N ASP A 450 34.76 12.15 -5.22
CA ASP A 450 34.90 13.58 -4.90
C ASP A 450 33.96 14.51 -5.71
N VAL A 451 32.70 14.09 -5.89
CA VAL A 451 31.70 14.89 -6.60
C VAL A 451 31.32 16.12 -5.75
N ASP A 452 31.47 17.32 -6.32
CA ASP A 452 31.01 18.58 -5.72
C ASP A 452 29.49 18.74 -5.90
N TYR A 453 28.75 18.71 -4.79
CA TYR A 453 27.31 18.98 -4.74
C TYR A 453 26.90 19.44 -3.34
N ASP A 454 25.79 20.15 -3.24
CA ASP A 454 25.26 20.69 -1.97
C ASP A 454 24.09 19.87 -1.44
N VAL A 455 23.22 19.38 -2.33
CA VAL A 455 21.94 18.74 -1.98
C VAL A 455 21.86 17.31 -2.53
N PHE A 456 21.56 16.34 -1.67
CA PHE A 456 21.12 15.01 -2.07
C PHE A 456 19.60 15.02 -2.13
N ALA A 457 19.03 14.93 -3.32
CA ALA A 457 17.60 14.96 -3.53
C ALA A 457 17.03 13.55 -3.76
N THR A 458 15.78 13.35 -3.35
CA THR A 458 15.04 12.10 -3.56
C THR A 458 13.65 12.35 -4.14
N SER A 459 13.14 11.48 -5.00
CA SER A 459 11.69 11.36 -5.23
C SER A 459 11.05 10.51 -4.13
N TYR A 460 9.87 10.92 -3.66
CA TYR A 460 9.07 10.17 -2.72
C TYR A 460 7.61 10.16 -3.15
N TYR A 461 7.18 9.07 -3.78
CA TYR A 461 5.79 8.80 -4.07
C TYR A 461 5.32 7.73 -3.07
N PRO A 462 4.35 8.04 -2.20
CA PRO A 462 3.97 7.16 -1.09
C PRO A 462 3.44 5.80 -1.56
N TYR A 463 3.02 5.67 -2.82
CA TYR A 463 2.58 4.41 -3.41
C TYR A 463 3.68 3.35 -3.51
N TRP A 464 4.93 3.75 -3.76
CA TRP A 464 6.01 2.79 -4.08
C TRP A 464 7.23 2.93 -3.19
N HIS A 465 7.44 4.11 -2.60
CA HIS A 465 8.73 4.49 -2.01
C HIS A 465 8.84 4.22 -0.51
N GLY A 466 8.03 3.28 0.00
CA GLY A 466 8.06 2.83 1.39
C GLY A 466 7.56 3.88 2.38
N THR A 467 7.86 3.66 3.66
CA THR A 467 7.30 4.46 4.76
C THR A 467 8.01 5.80 4.93
N LEU A 468 7.32 6.77 5.54
CA LEU A 468 7.91 8.05 5.93
C LEU A 468 9.03 7.89 6.97
N SER A 469 8.92 6.89 7.86
CA SER A 469 10.00 6.54 8.80
C SER A 469 11.28 6.14 8.05
N ASN A 470 11.16 5.29 7.03
CA ASN A 470 12.30 4.96 6.17
C ASN A 470 12.85 6.21 5.47
N LEU A 471 12.00 7.06 4.89
CA LEU A 471 12.42 8.31 4.25
C LEU A 471 13.23 9.19 5.22
N LYS A 472 12.73 9.41 6.44
CA LYS A 472 13.42 10.16 7.50
C LYS A 472 14.79 9.56 7.79
N SER A 473 14.84 8.24 7.98
CA SER A 473 16.06 7.51 8.33
C SER A 473 17.14 7.64 7.26
N VAL A 474 16.81 7.35 6.01
CA VAL A 474 17.79 7.40 4.91
C VAL A 474 18.29 8.82 4.66
N LEU A 475 17.40 9.83 4.72
CA LEU A 475 17.80 11.23 4.54
C LEU A 475 18.65 11.74 5.71
N SER A 476 18.32 11.38 6.95
CA SER A 476 19.13 11.73 8.13
C SER A 476 20.54 11.12 8.03
N ASN A 477 20.66 9.87 7.60
CA ASN A 477 21.95 9.22 7.39
C ASN A 477 22.81 10.01 6.38
N ILE A 478 22.22 10.40 5.24
CA ILE A 478 22.95 11.21 4.26
C ILE A 478 23.39 12.56 4.85
N ALA A 479 22.47 13.26 5.50
CA ALA A 479 22.74 14.57 6.07
C ALA A 479 23.85 14.53 7.13
N ASP A 480 23.78 13.60 8.08
CA ASP A 480 24.74 13.53 9.19
C ASP A 480 26.10 12.96 8.78
N LYS A 481 26.13 11.93 7.92
CA LYS A 481 27.38 11.25 7.54
C LYS A 481 28.18 12.01 6.48
N TYR A 482 27.50 12.74 5.59
CA TYR A 482 28.13 13.43 4.46
C TYR A 482 28.03 14.95 4.54
N ASN A 483 27.34 15.49 5.56
CA ASN A 483 27.13 16.92 5.77
C ASN A 483 26.53 17.60 4.51
N LYS A 484 25.49 16.98 3.96
CA LYS A 484 24.76 17.45 2.78
C LYS A 484 23.39 17.93 3.20
N LYS A 485 22.84 18.87 2.43
CA LYS A 485 21.41 19.18 2.49
C LYS A 485 20.62 18.03 1.86
N VAL A 486 19.39 17.84 2.31
CA VAL A 486 18.49 16.82 1.77
C VAL A 486 17.14 17.43 1.45
N MET A 487 16.47 16.93 0.42
CA MET A 487 15.14 17.39 0.03
C MET A 487 14.39 16.30 -0.72
N VAL A 488 13.07 16.44 -0.78
CA VAL A 488 12.24 15.68 -1.71
C VAL A 488 12.05 16.54 -2.98
N ALA A 489 12.56 16.09 -4.12
CA ALA A 489 12.47 16.80 -5.41
C ALA A 489 11.18 16.49 -6.17
N GLU A 490 10.55 15.36 -5.88
CA GLU A 490 9.27 14.97 -6.47
C GLU A 490 8.42 14.22 -5.44
N THR A 491 7.16 14.63 -5.30
CA THR A 491 6.11 13.91 -4.57
C THR A 491 4.76 14.32 -5.13
N SER A 492 3.75 13.46 -5.01
CA SER A 492 2.37 13.77 -5.39
C SER A 492 1.42 12.82 -4.68
N TYR A 493 0.13 13.13 -4.74
CA TYR A 493 -0.90 12.20 -4.29
C TYR A 493 -2.23 12.39 -5.02
N VAL A 494 -2.96 11.30 -5.25
CA VAL A 494 -4.28 11.30 -5.87
C VAL A 494 -5.32 11.98 -4.98
N TYR A 495 -6.09 12.89 -5.55
CA TYR A 495 -7.33 13.37 -4.92
C TYR A 495 -8.58 12.61 -5.41
N THR A 496 -8.45 11.89 -6.52
CA THR A 496 -9.48 11.05 -7.16
C THR A 496 -8.82 9.92 -7.95
N LEU A 497 -9.56 8.85 -8.26
CA LEU A 497 -9.12 7.81 -9.22
C LEU A 497 -9.79 7.93 -10.59
N GLU A 498 -10.63 8.96 -10.78
CA GLU A 498 -11.27 9.23 -12.07
C GLU A 498 -10.25 9.60 -13.15
N ASP A 499 -10.46 9.11 -14.37
CA ASP A 499 -9.74 9.52 -15.59
C ASP A 499 -10.44 10.74 -16.19
N GLY A 500 -9.72 11.86 -16.27
CA GLY A 500 -10.27 13.13 -16.72
C GLY A 500 -10.03 13.44 -18.20
N ASP A 501 -9.18 12.69 -18.91
CA ASP A 501 -8.73 13.07 -20.25
C ASP A 501 -8.81 11.94 -21.31
N GLY A 502 -9.11 10.72 -20.87
CA GLY A 502 -9.23 9.50 -21.65
C GLY A 502 -7.89 8.78 -21.90
N CYS A 503 -6.84 9.21 -21.20
CA CYS A 503 -5.57 8.52 -21.06
C CYS A 503 -5.44 8.01 -19.63
N GLU A 504 -5.26 6.70 -19.51
CA GLU A 504 -5.14 6.01 -18.23
C GLU A 504 -4.05 6.63 -17.31
N ASN A 505 -4.46 7.02 -16.11
CA ASN A 505 -3.60 7.57 -15.07
C ASN A 505 -2.60 6.55 -14.50
N THR A 506 -1.52 7.07 -13.94
CA THR A 506 -0.48 6.30 -13.24
C THR A 506 -1.11 5.52 -12.08
N GLU A 507 -1.82 6.22 -11.21
CA GLU A 507 -2.70 5.65 -10.18
C GLU A 507 -4.16 5.73 -10.63
N ARG A 508 -4.88 4.60 -10.52
CA ARG A 508 -6.23 4.44 -11.08
C ARG A 508 -6.99 3.31 -10.42
N GLU A 509 -8.29 3.29 -10.67
CA GLU A 509 -9.17 2.19 -10.24
C GLU A 509 -8.68 0.82 -10.77
N GLY A 510 -8.66 -0.18 -9.89
CA GLY A 510 -8.22 -1.54 -10.20
C GLY A 510 -6.71 -1.76 -10.23
N LYS A 511 -5.89 -0.74 -9.95
CA LYS A 511 -4.46 -0.89 -9.69
C LYS A 511 -4.25 -1.21 -8.20
N ASN A 512 -3.41 -2.20 -7.90
CA ASN A 512 -3.20 -2.72 -6.54
C ASN A 512 -1.97 -2.11 -5.85
N ASP A 513 -1.72 -0.81 -6.07
CA ASP A 513 -0.67 -0.10 -5.34
C ASP A 513 -1.20 0.36 -3.98
N PRO A 514 -0.35 0.45 -2.94
CA PRO A 514 -0.81 0.84 -1.61
C PRO A 514 -1.17 2.33 -1.56
N LEU A 515 -2.46 2.61 -1.39
CA LEU A 515 -2.98 3.96 -1.18
C LEU A 515 -2.91 4.30 0.31
N ASN A 516 -1.72 4.74 0.75
CA ASN A 516 -1.38 4.98 2.16
C ASN A 516 -2.13 6.16 2.81
N PHE A 517 -2.75 7.01 2.00
CA PHE A 517 -3.66 8.07 2.43
C PHE A 517 -5.02 7.91 1.72
N ASP A 518 -6.05 8.53 2.27
CA ASP A 518 -7.37 8.50 1.64
C ASP A 518 -7.35 9.11 0.22
N VAL A 519 -8.10 8.54 -0.73
CA VAL A 519 -8.25 9.13 -2.06
C VAL A 519 -9.26 10.27 -1.98
N SER A 520 -8.79 11.43 -1.57
CA SER A 520 -9.60 12.64 -1.46
C SER A 520 -8.73 13.89 -1.45
N VAL A 521 -9.37 15.06 -1.53
CA VAL A 521 -8.67 16.35 -1.35
C VAL A 521 -8.02 16.45 0.03
N GLN A 522 -8.63 15.84 1.07
CA GLN A 522 -8.05 15.77 2.41
C GLN A 522 -6.83 14.84 2.42
N GLY A 523 -6.95 13.62 1.90
CA GLY A 523 -5.82 12.68 1.89
C GLY A 523 -4.64 13.16 1.02
N GLN A 524 -4.91 13.89 -0.06
CA GLN A 524 -3.86 14.59 -0.82
C GLN A 524 -3.13 15.63 0.04
N ALA A 525 -3.86 16.43 0.83
CA ALA A 525 -3.28 17.39 1.76
C ALA A 525 -2.47 16.69 2.88
N ASP A 526 -3.01 15.60 3.44
CA ASP A 526 -2.36 14.82 4.49
C ASP A 526 -1.05 14.20 4.02
N SER A 527 -1.04 13.66 2.80
CA SER A 527 0.16 13.11 2.16
C SER A 527 1.27 14.17 2.05
N VAL A 528 0.96 15.32 1.44
CA VAL A 528 1.93 16.41 1.26
C VAL A 528 2.41 16.96 2.60
N ARG A 529 1.50 17.18 3.56
CA ARG A 529 1.85 17.62 4.92
C ARG A 529 2.83 16.64 5.57
N SER A 530 2.56 15.34 5.47
CA SER A 530 3.36 14.31 6.15
C SER A 530 4.77 14.20 5.55
N VAL A 531 4.92 14.36 4.23
CA VAL A 531 6.23 14.43 3.57
C VAL A 531 6.99 15.69 4.00
N VAL A 532 6.31 16.84 4.06
CA VAL A 532 6.88 18.10 4.53
C VAL A 532 7.38 17.99 5.97
N GLU A 533 6.56 17.47 6.88
CA GLU A 533 6.92 17.23 8.29
C GLU A 533 8.11 16.28 8.41
N THR A 534 8.10 15.21 7.63
CA THR A 534 9.21 14.25 7.59
C THR A 534 10.51 14.94 7.22
N VAL A 535 10.54 15.70 6.12
CA VAL A 535 11.76 16.40 5.67
C VAL A 535 12.16 17.53 6.62
N ALA A 536 11.22 18.31 7.14
CA ALA A 536 11.49 19.39 8.09
C ALA A 536 12.10 18.88 9.40
N SER A 537 11.75 17.64 9.82
CA SER A 537 12.33 17.00 10.99
C SER A 537 13.78 16.51 10.79
N VAL A 538 14.24 16.40 9.54
CA VAL A 538 15.62 15.98 9.23
C VAL A 538 16.55 17.18 9.31
N LYS A 539 17.63 17.05 10.07
CA LYS A 539 18.69 18.07 10.11
C LYS A 539 19.27 18.26 8.71
N GLY A 540 19.21 19.48 8.19
CA GLY A 540 19.64 19.77 6.81
C GLY A 540 18.60 19.42 5.74
N GLY A 541 17.40 18.99 6.14
CA GLY A 541 16.20 18.97 5.32
C GLY A 541 15.82 20.40 4.93
N ILE A 542 15.79 20.68 3.63
CA ILE A 542 15.58 22.04 3.14
C ILE A 542 14.25 22.25 2.41
N GLY A 543 13.54 21.18 2.05
CA GLY A 543 12.22 21.33 1.44
C GLY A 543 11.68 20.17 0.64
N VAL A 544 10.52 20.43 0.04
CA VAL A 544 9.73 19.48 -0.73
C VAL A 544 9.22 20.14 -2.01
N PHE A 545 9.23 19.40 -3.11
CA PHE A 545 8.65 19.80 -4.39
C PHE A 545 7.51 18.87 -4.77
N TYR A 546 6.32 19.43 -4.97
CA TYR A 546 5.17 18.71 -5.52
C TYR A 546 5.32 18.60 -7.04
N TRP A 547 5.22 17.39 -7.59
CA TRP A 547 5.39 17.17 -9.00
C TRP A 547 4.06 17.34 -9.75
N GLU A 548 4.05 18.25 -10.74
CA GLU A 548 2.95 18.47 -11.68
C GLU A 548 1.56 18.70 -11.05
N PRO A 549 1.39 19.68 -10.12
CA PRO A 549 0.10 19.95 -9.48
C PRO A 549 -0.94 20.59 -10.44
N ALA A 550 -0.64 20.70 -11.72
CA ALA A 550 -1.48 21.39 -12.70
C ALA A 550 -1.48 20.72 -14.08
N TRP A 551 -1.12 19.44 -14.16
CA TRP A 551 -1.16 18.72 -15.43
C TRP A 551 -2.56 18.23 -15.76
N LEU A 552 -3.41 19.13 -16.23
CA LEU A 552 -4.84 18.88 -16.41
C LEU A 552 -5.21 18.31 -17.78
N PRO A 553 -6.43 17.74 -17.93
CA PRO A 553 -6.98 17.38 -19.22
C PRO A 553 -7.01 18.59 -20.17
N VAL A 554 -6.64 18.37 -21.43
CA VAL A 554 -6.76 19.44 -22.45
C VAL A 554 -8.22 19.76 -22.77
N GLN A 555 -9.10 18.77 -22.60
CA GLN A 555 -10.56 18.85 -22.47
C GLN A 555 -11.00 17.71 -21.56
N VAL A 556 -12.02 17.95 -20.73
CA VAL A 556 -12.59 16.92 -19.86
C VAL A 556 -13.23 15.84 -20.72
N TYR A 557 -12.77 14.61 -20.54
CA TYR A 557 -13.31 13.40 -21.14
C TYR A 557 -14.28 12.74 -20.14
N ASP A 558 -15.40 12.25 -20.66
CA ASP A 558 -16.34 11.41 -19.93
C ASP A 558 -16.65 10.22 -20.84
N LYS A 559 -16.33 9.00 -20.37
CA LYS A 559 -16.49 7.76 -21.14
C LYS A 559 -17.96 7.45 -21.45
N ASP A 560 -18.89 7.97 -20.65
CA ASP A 560 -20.32 7.69 -20.74
C ASP A 560 -21.08 8.79 -21.50
N ALA A 561 -20.39 9.84 -21.95
CA ALA A 561 -20.98 10.93 -22.72
C ALA A 561 -21.19 10.57 -24.21
N ASP A 562 -22.24 11.14 -24.83
CA ASP A 562 -22.57 10.94 -26.24
C ASP A 562 -21.44 11.37 -27.21
N ASP A 563 -20.57 12.29 -26.78
CA ASP A 563 -19.46 12.86 -27.54
C ASP A 563 -18.08 12.32 -27.12
N ALA A 564 -18.02 11.27 -26.31
CA ALA A 564 -16.76 10.69 -25.78
C ALA A 564 -15.71 10.41 -26.87
N GLU A 565 -16.11 9.79 -27.99
CA GLU A 565 -15.20 9.49 -29.10
C GLU A 565 -14.64 10.76 -29.77
N GLU A 566 -15.45 11.82 -29.88
CA GLU A 566 -15.04 13.10 -30.48
C GLU A 566 -14.07 13.84 -29.56
N VAL A 567 -14.38 13.89 -28.26
CA VAL A 567 -13.52 14.52 -27.24
C VAL A 567 -12.16 13.82 -27.18
N LEU A 568 -12.13 12.49 -27.11
CA LEU A 568 -10.88 11.73 -27.06
C LEU A 568 -10.04 11.92 -28.34
N ALA A 569 -10.68 11.94 -29.52
CA ALA A 569 -9.99 12.20 -30.77
C ALA A 569 -9.39 13.62 -30.81
N SER A 570 -10.13 14.62 -30.32
CA SER A 570 -9.67 16.01 -30.20
C SER A 570 -8.53 16.15 -29.19
N ASN A 571 -8.60 15.44 -28.06
CA ASN A 571 -7.54 15.40 -27.06
C ASN A 571 -6.25 14.84 -27.64
N LYS A 572 -6.32 13.69 -28.34
CA LYS A 572 -5.17 13.10 -29.05
C LYS A 572 -4.53 14.06 -30.06
N GLU A 573 -5.32 14.81 -30.83
CA GLU A 573 -4.78 15.82 -31.76
C GLU A 573 -3.99 16.92 -31.02
N LYS A 574 -4.51 17.40 -29.88
CA LYS A 574 -3.85 18.43 -29.07
C LYS A 574 -2.57 17.90 -28.41
N TRP A 575 -2.59 16.69 -27.87
CA TRP A 575 -1.41 16.05 -27.27
C TRP A 575 -0.30 15.90 -28.29
N GLU A 576 -0.62 15.40 -29.50
CA GLU A 576 0.34 15.23 -30.58
C GLU A 576 0.91 16.58 -31.06
N LYS A 577 0.03 17.58 -31.24
CA LYS A 577 0.41 18.88 -31.81
C LYS A 577 1.20 19.78 -30.86
N TYR A 578 0.78 19.85 -29.60
CA TYR A 578 1.35 20.79 -28.62
C TYR A 578 2.28 20.10 -27.62
N GLY A 579 2.27 18.77 -27.59
CA GLY A 579 3.02 17.96 -26.63
C GLY A 579 2.53 18.13 -25.20
N SER A 580 1.22 18.26 -25.02
CA SER A 580 0.55 18.54 -23.74
C SER A 580 0.20 17.32 -22.93
N GLY A 581 0.28 16.11 -23.48
CA GLY A 581 0.31 14.88 -22.70
C GLY A 581 1.73 14.35 -22.51
N TRP A 582 1.90 13.20 -21.85
CA TRP A 582 3.20 12.71 -21.37
C TRP A 582 4.19 12.39 -22.51
N ALA A 583 3.67 11.97 -23.67
CA ALA A 583 4.45 11.72 -24.87
C ALA A 583 3.62 11.94 -26.14
N ALA A 584 4.28 12.34 -27.22
CA ALA A 584 3.75 12.34 -28.58
C ALA A 584 4.34 11.16 -29.38
N SER A 585 3.68 10.75 -30.46
CA SER A 585 4.14 9.61 -31.28
C SER A 585 5.56 9.84 -31.86
N TYR A 586 5.94 11.10 -32.06
CA TYR A 586 7.26 11.52 -32.54
C TYR A 586 8.42 11.10 -31.62
N ALA A 587 8.15 10.82 -30.34
CA ALA A 587 9.17 10.38 -29.39
C ALA A 587 9.62 8.93 -29.59
N LYS A 588 8.90 8.13 -30.40
CA LYS A 588 9.14 6.70 -30.58
C LYS A 588 10.56 6.34 -31.05
N GLU A 589 11.20 7.20 -31.85
CA GLU A 589 12.57 6.97 -32.30
C GLU A 589 13.60 7.10 -31.15
N PHE A 590 13.24 7.80 -30.08
CA PHE A 590 14.09 8.06 -28.92
C PHE A 590 13.73 7.16 -27.72
N ASP A 591 12.43 6.91 -27.51
CA ASP A 591 11.90 6.07 -26.43
C ASP A 591 10.98 4.98 -26.99
N LYS A 592 11.38 3.73 -26.78
CA LYS A 592 10.67 2.53 -27.26
C LYS A 592 9.35 2.28 -26.53
N ASP A 593 9.17 2.86 -25.35
CA ASP A 593 7.98 2.65 -24.51
C ASP A 593 6.82 3.58 -24.93
N VAL A 594 7.08 4.49 -25.87
CA VAL A 594 6.05 5.31 -26.53
C VAL A 594 5.17 4.42 -27.40
N ARG A 595 3.87 4.42 -27.10
CA ARG A 595 2.88 3.48 -27.66
C ARG A 595 2.74 3.64 -29.18
N ASP A 596 2.53 2.51 -29.88
CA ASP A 596 2.38 2.46 -31.34
C ASP A 596 1.17 3.22 -31.88
N TRP A 597 0.16 3.50 -31.05
CA TRP A 597 -1.13 4.05 -31.45
C TRP A 597 -1.30 5.57 -31.24
N GLY A 598 -0.23 6.30 -30.88
CA GLY A 598 -0.21 7.78 -30.88
C GLY A 598 0.19 8.42 -29.55
N ALA A 599 0.11 9.76 -29.47
CA ALA A 599 0.31 10.53 -28.24
C ALA A 599 -0.54 10.03 -27.07
N GLY A 600 0.05 10.04 -25.87
CA GLY A 600 -0.67 9.87 -24.59
C GLY A 600 -1.10 11.21 -24.01
N GLY A 601 -2.09 11.20 -23.13
CA GLY A 601 -2.59 12.36 -22.39
C GLY A 601 -1.77 12.69 -21.16
N ALA A 602 -2.35 13.45 -20.25
CA ALA A 602 -1.86 13.50 -18.88
C ALA A 602 -1.96 12.09 -18.25
N VAL A 603 -1.11 11.83 -17.26
CA VAL A 603 -1.08 10.53 -16.55
C VAL A 603 -1.12 10.73 -15.04
N VAL A 604 -1.40 11.97 -14.62
CA VAL A 604 -1.41 12.45 -13.23
C VAL A 604 -2.37 13.62 -13.05
N GLU A 605 -3.36 13.81 -13.95
CA GLU A 605 -4.34 14.88 -13.76
C GLU A 605 -5.18 14.70 -12.50
N ASN A 606 -5.32 13.46 -12.04
CA ASN A 606 -5.99 13.08 -10.80
C ASN A 606 -5.11 13.32 -9.54
N GLU A 607 -3.88 13.79 -9.72
CA GLU A 607 -2.97 14.23 -8.67
C GLU A 607 -2.78 15.76 -8.68
N ALA A 608 -3.50 16.49 -9.51
CA ALA A 608 -3.41 17.95 -9.55
C ALA A 608 -3.98 18.62 -8.29
N TRP A 609 -3.60 19.86 -8.06
CA TRP A 609 -4.22 20.79 -7.09
C TRP A 609 -5.42 21.54 -7.67
N PHE A 610 -5.82 21.18 -8.88
CA PHE A 610 -6.97 21.74 -9.57
C PHE A 610 -7.88 20.60 -10.01
N ASP A 611 -9.19 20.87 -10.05
CA ASP A 611 -10.14 19.98 -10.70
C ASP A 611 -9.85 19.88 -12.22
N PHE A 612 -10.48 18.92 -12.90
CA PHE A 612 -10.31 18.72 -14.35
C PHE A 612 -10.68 19.95 -15.21
N LYS A 613 -11.38 20.94 -14.64
CA LYS A 613 -11.79 22.18 -15.32
C LYS A 613 -10.88 23.36 -15.01
N GLY A 614 -9.88 23.18 -14.14
CA GLY A 614 -8.90 24.20 -13.76
C GLY A 614 -9.28 25.06 -12.56
N HIS A 615 -10.28 24.68 -11.77
CA HIS A 615 -10.58 25.36 -10.49
C HIS A 615 -9.72 24.78 -9.38
N PRO A 616 -9.14 25.60 -8.50
CA PRO A 616 -8.25 25.10 -7.47
C PRO A 616 -9.02 24.32 -6.42
N LEU A 617 -8.47 23.17 -6.04
CA LEU A 617 -8.91 22.40 -4.88
C LEU A 617 -8.45 23.12 -3.61
N SER A 618 -9.07 22.80 -2.47
CA SER A 618 -8.65 23.37 -1.17
C SER A 618 -7.22 22.94 -0.79
N SER A 619 -6.76 21.78 -1.28
CA SER A 619 -5.37 21.30 -1.16
C SER A 619 -4.35 22.19 -1.88
N ALA A 620 -4.76 23.06 -2.82
CA ALA A 620 -3.84 23.98 -3.49
C ALA A 620 -3.14 24.95 -2.49
N LYS A 621 -3.75 25.22 -1.34
CA LYS A 621 -3.19 26.06 -0.27
C LYS A 621 -2.33 25.28 0.74
N ILE A 622 -2.03 24.01 0.50
CA ILE A 622 -1.35 23.16 1.49
C ILE A 622 -0.05 23.79 2.02
N TYR A 623 0.78 24.38 1.17
CA TYR A 623 2.02 25.04 1.59
C TYR A 623 1.84 26.34 2.38
N LYS A 624 0.67 26.97 2.28
CA LYS A 624 0.27 28.04 3.20
C LYS A 624 -0.18 27.46 4.54
N TYR A 625 -0.98 26.39 4.50
CA TYR A 625 -1.58 25.79 5.68
C TYR A 625 -0.60 25.02 6.56
N ILE A 626 0.50 24.47 6.03
CA ILE A 626 1.58 23.92 6.88
C ILE A 626 2.21 24.99 7.79
N ARG A 627 2.04 26.29 7.49
CA ARG A 627 2.57 27.40 8.32
C ARG A 627 1.50 28.03 9.21
N THR A 628 0.26 28.10 8.71
CA THR A 628 -0.84 28.86 9.34
C THR A 628 -1.88 27.96 10.02
N GLY A 629 -1.95 26.68 9.65
CA GLY A 629 -3.04 25.79 10.00
C GLY A 629 -4.30 26.06 9.16
N ALA A 630 -5.14 25.04 9.04
CA ALA A 630 -6.48 25.15 8.49
C ALA A 630 -7.47 24.35 9.33
N LYS A 631 -8.65 24.94 9.56
CA LYS A 631 -9.78 24.31 10.24
C LYS A 631 -10.96 24.16 9.29
N ALA A 632 -11.67 23.04 9.46
CA ALA A 632 -12.89 22.71 8.76
C ALA A 632 -13.83 21.98 9.72
N LYS A 633 -15.11 21.81 9.34
CA LYS A 633 -16.01 20.93 10.09
C LYS A 633 -15.47 19.49 10.05
N VAL A 634 -15.38 18.85 11.22
CA VAL A 634 -15.11 17.41 11.31
C VAL A 634 -16.26 16.64 10.66
N LYS A 635 -15.92 15.72 9.75
CA LYS A 635 -16.83 14.86 9.00
C LYS A 635 -16.18 13.49 8.76
N ILE A 636 -17.01 12.49 8.54
CA ILE A 636 -16.56 11.14 8.19
C ILE A 636 -15.97 11.16 6.77
N LEU A 637 -14.77 10.62 6.61
CA LEU A 637 -14.13 10.37 5.32
C LEU A 637 -14.50 8.99 4.78
N LYS A 638 -14.30 7.95 5.59
CA LYS A 638 -14.56 6.56 5.22
C LYS A 638 -14.85 5.67 6.42
N VAL A 639 -15.46 4.52 6.15
CA VAL A 639 -15.70 3.45 7.13
C VAL A 639 -15.09 2.18 6.58
N GLU A 640 -14.18 1.57 7.33
CA GLU A 640 -13.41 0.40 6.91
C GLU A 640 -13.69 -0.80 7.81
N VAL A 641 -13.71 -1.99 7.22
CA VAL A 641 -13.91 -3.26 7.93
C VAL A 641 -12.98 -4.30 7.34
N SER A 642 -12.42 -5.17 8.19
CA SER A 642 -11.47 -6.20 7.75
C SER A 642 -12.16 -7.35 7.02
N ASP A 643 -11.48 -7.88 6.01
CA ASP A 643 -11.81 -9.17 5.40
C ASP A 643 -11.41 -10.31 6.34
N VAL A 644 -12.07 -11.47 6.21
CA VAL A 644 -11.88 -12.62 7.12
C VAL A 644 -11.85 -13.95 6.38
N GLU A 645 -11.04 -14.89 6.89
CA GLU A 645 -10.94 -16.24 6.35
C GLU A 645 -11.26 -17.30 7.42
N PHE A 646 -12.00 -18.34 7.04
CA PHE A 646 -12.39 -19.44 7.91
C PHE A 646 -12.24 -20.79 7.23
N GLU A 647 -11.94 -21.84 7.99
CA GLU A 647 -12.06 -23.22 7.51
C GLU A 647 -13.48 -23.76 7.73
N LEU A 648 -13.97 -24.54 6.77
CA LEU A 648 -15.29 -25.17 6.82
C LEU A 648 -15.43 -26.03 8.07
N GLY A 649 -16.46 -25.75 8.88
CA GLY A 649 -16.74 -26.45 10.13
C GLY A 649 -16.28 -25.69 11.38
N ASN A 650 -15.45 -24.64 11.23
CA ASN A 650 -15.20 -23.68 12.29
C ASN A 650 -16.35 -22.67 12.41
N GLU A 651 -16.46 -22.03 13.57
CA GLU A 651 -17.42 -20.94 13.78
C GLU A 651 -16.99 -19.71 12.97
N ILE A 652 -17.85 -19.23 12.08
CA ILE A 652 -17.64 -17.99 11.33
C ILE A 652 -17.85 -16.81 12.29
N LYS A 653 -16.84 -15.96 12.44
CA LYS A 653 -16.86 -14.74 13.26
C LYS A 653 -16.53 -13.52 12.40
N LEU A 654 -17.55 -12.76 12.03
CA LEU A 654 -17.33 -11.50 11.32
C LEU A 654 -16.79 -10.43 12.30
N PRO A 655 -16.09 -9.38 11.81
CA PRO A 655 -15.63 -8.29 12.65
C PRO A 655 -16.80 -7.64 13.41
N GLU A 656 -16.68 -7.49 14.72
CA GLU A 656 -17.74 -6.86 15.54
C GLU A 656 -17.81 -5.35 15.31
N THR A 657 -16.70 -4.75 14.86
CA THR A 657 -16.57 -3.32 14.61
C THR A 657 -16.01 -3.00 13.23
N ALA A 658 -16.31 -1.80 12.76
CA ALA A 658 -15.70 -1.13 11.63
C ALA A 658 -15.09 0.18 12.11
N THR A 659 -13.95 0.56 11.54
CA THR A 659 -13.23 1.78 11.89
C THR A 659 -13.77 2.94 11.06
N VAL A 660 -14.39 3.91 11.73
CA VAL A 660 -14.84 5.17 11.14
C VAL A 660 -13.70 6.18 11.19
N ILE A 661 -13.29 6.68 10.03
CA ILE A 661 -12.15 7.59 9.87
C ILE A 661 -12.67 8.98 9.50
N TYR A 662 -12.22 9.99 10.24
CA TYR A 662 -12.64 11.39 10.08
C TYR A 662 -11.56 12.22 9.37
N ASN A 663 -11.96 13.38 8.83
CA ASN A 663 -11.07 14.29 8.09
C ASN A 663 -10.06 15.06 8.95
N ASP A 664 -10.09 14.89 10.27
CA ASP A 664 -9.08 15.38 11.21
C ASP A 664 -8.06 14.29 11.61
N GLY A 665 -8.20 13.08 11.04
CA GLY A 665 -7.40 11.91 11.36
C GLY A 665 -7.93 11.07 12.53
N THR A 666 -9.01 11.50 13.19
CA THR A 666 -9.64 10.72 14.27
C THR A 666 -10.15 9.40 13.72
N LYS A 667 -9.95 8.31 14.46
CA LYS A 667 -10.47 6.97 14.17
C LYS A 667 -11.35 6.50 15.32
N LEU A 668 -12.53 6.00 15.02
CA LEU A 668 -13.46 5.46 16.02
C LEU A 668 -14.04 4.14 15.55
N ASP A 669 -13.89 3.09 16.36
CA ASP A 669 -14.54 1.82 16.09
C ASP A 669 -16.02 1.90 16.43
N LYS A 670 -16.85 1.44 15.50
CA LYS A 670 -18.30 1.38 15.61
C LYS A 670 -18.80 -0.02 15.33
N GLU A 671 -19.80 -0.43 16.09
CA GLU A 671 -20.44 -1.74 15.93
C GLU A 671 -20.97 -1.93 14.50
N VAL A 672 -20.75 -3.12 13.95
CA VAL A 672 -21.29 -3.52 12.65
C VAL A 672 -22.48 -4.45 12.85
N ILE A 673 -23.58 -4.12 12.21
CA ILE A 673 -24.76 -4.97 12.14
C ILE A 673 -24.73 -5.73 10.82
N TRP A 674 -24.32 -7.00 10.85
CA TRP A 674 -24.19 -7.84 9.66
C TRP A 674 -25.51 -8.40 9.14
N ASN A 675 -25.58 -8.65 7.83
CA ASN A 675 -26.69 -9.33 7.20
C ASN A 675 -26.71 -10.83 7.55
N GLU A 676 -27.51 -11.18 8.55
CA GLU A 676 -27.71 -12.57 9.00
C GLU A 676 -28.22 -13.52 7.92
N THR A 677 -28.90 -13.01 6.88
CA THR A 677 -29.37 -13.86 5.77
C THR A 677 -28.21 -14.31 4.90
N GLU A 678 -27.31 -13.39 4.56
CA GLU A 678 -26.10 -13.69 3.78
C GLU A 678 -25.19 -14.64 4.56
N LEU A 679 -25.01 -14.41 5.87
CA LEU A 679 -24.25 -15.31 6.74
C LEU A 679 -24.87 -16.72 6.82
N ALA A 680 -26.20 -16.83 6.83
CA ALA A 680 -26.89 -18.12 6.79
C ALA A 680 -26.70 -18.83 5.43
N GLU A 681 -26.71 -18.09 4.32
CA GLU A 681 -26.43 -18.64 2.99
C GLU A 681 -25.00 -19.18 2.87
N VAL A 682 -24.01 -18.52 3.49
CA VAL A 682 -22.63 -19.04 3.54
C VAL A 682 -22.57 -20.39 4.25
N LYS A 683 -23.29 -20.52 5.37
CA LYS A 683 -23.37 -21.80 6.12
C LYS A 683 -24.03 -22.91 5.31
N GLU A 684 -24.93 -22.60 4.38
CA GLU A 684 -25.57 -23.57 3.48
C GLU A 684 -24.68 -23.93 2.29
N LYS A 685 -24.07 -22.93 1.65
CA LYS A 685 -23.24 -23.10 0.43
C LYS A 685 -21.86 -23.70 0.74
N GLY A 686 -21.30 -23.44 1.92
CA GLY A 686 -20.03 -23.99 2.37
C GLY A 686 -18.83 -23.28 1.74
N VAL A 687 -17.89 -24.03 1.16
CA VAL A 687 -16.62 -23.49 0.64
C VAL A 687 -16.84 -22.48 -0.48
N GLY A 688 -16.19 -21.33 -0.39
CA GLY A 688 -16.29 -20.26 -1.39
C GLY A 688 -15.86 -18.90 -0.85
N GLU A 689 -15.92 -17.90 -1.72
CA GLU A 689 -15.75 -16.48 -1.38
C GLU A 689 -17.12 -15.81 -1.38
N TYR A 690 -17.38 -14.98 -0.37
CA TYR A 690 -18.66 -14.33 -0.15
C TYR A 690 -18.45 -12.86 0.24
N GLU A 691 -19.37 -12.00 -0.17
CA GLU A 691 -19.45 -10.63 0.32
C GLU A 691 -20.61 -10.57 1.31
N ILE A 692 -20.30 -10.23 2.56
CA ILE A 692 -21.31 -10.04 3.61
C ILE A 692 -21.49 -8.55 3.84
N HIS A 693 -22.70 -8.06 3.61
CA HIS A 693 -23.06 -6.67 3.81
C HIS A 693 -23.40 -6.43 5.27
N GLY A 694 -22.97 -5.29 5.78
CA GLY A 694 -23.23 -4.82 7.13
C GLY A 694 -23.63 -3.35 7.14
N THR A 695 -24.13 -2.89 8.27
CA THR A 695 -24.46 -1.48 8.48
C THR A 695 -23.76 -0.96 9.73
N VAL A 696 -23.16 0.22 9.60
CA VAL A 696 -22.55 0.98 10.70
C VAL A 696 -23.39 2.22 10.94
N GLU A 697 -23.96 2.33 12.15
CA GLU A 697 -24.77 3.49 12.53
C GLU A 697 -23.88 4.57 13.18
N THR A 698 -23.97 5.80 12.68
CA THR A 698 -23.30 6.97 13.29
C THR A 698 -24.35 8.00 13.72
N ALA A 699 -23.91 9.04 14.45
CA ALA A 699 -24.83 10.10 14.86
C ALA A 699 -25.38 10.93 13.68
N GLU A 700 -24.66 10.94 12.55
CA GLU A 700 -25.00 11.75 11.38
C GLU A 700 -25.73 10.91 10.31
N GLU A 701 -25.24 9.71 10.00
CA GLU A 701 -25.79 8.84 8.96
C GLU A 701 -25.44 7.34 9.15
N ASN A 702 -26.04 6.47 8.34
CA ASN A 702 -25.78 5.03 8.31
C ASN A 702 -24.91 4.68 7.09
N PHE A 703 -23.85 3.91 7.32
CA PHE A 703 -22.94 3.47 6.26
C PHE A 703 -23.14 1.98 5.99
N GLU A 704 -23.15 1.63 4.71
CA GLU A 704 -23.05 0.24 4.27
C GLU A 704 -21.57 -0.16 4.23
N VAL A 705 -21.26 -1.33 4.80
CA VAL A 705 -19.91 -1.92 4.78
C VAL A 705 -19.99 -3.31 4.21
N VAL A 706 -18.91 -3.78 3.59
CA VAL A 706 -18.82 -5.13 3.01
C VAL A 706 -17.59 -5.82 3.55
N CYS A 707 -17.77 -6.99 4.15
CA CYS A 707 -16.69 -7.89 4.55
C CYS A 707 -16.57 -9.00 3.52
N LYS A 708 -15.37 -9.19 2.93
CA LYS A 708 -15.10 -10.37 2.12
C LYS A 708 -14.76 -11.53 3.04
N LEU A 709 -15.62 -12.54 3.01
CA LEU A 709 -15.54 -13.77 3.78
C LEU A 709 -15.08 -14.91 2.88
N THR A 710 -13.91 -15.46 3.16
CA THR A 710 -13.39 -16.66 2.48
C THR A 710 -13.58 -17.89 3.36
N VAL A 711 -14.39 -18.85 2.90
CA VAL A 711 -14.55 -20.16 3.55
C VAL A 711 -13.72 -21.20 2.81
N LYS A 712 -12.59 -21.59 3.39
CA LYS A 712 -11.69 -22.63 2.91
C LYS A 712 -12.24 -24.03 3.24
N PRO A 713 -11.95 -25.06 2.45
CA PRO A 713 -12.33 -26.42 2.80
C PRO A 713 -11.62 -26.88 4.08
N LYS A 714 -12.26 -27.76 4.86
CA LYS A 714 -11.63 -28.39 6.02
C LYS A 714 -10.40 -29.19 5.58
N ASN A 715 -9.23 -28.82 6.08
CA ASN A 715 -8.04 -29.64 5.92
C ASN A 715 -8.09 -30.82 6.91
N TYR A 716 -8.01 -32.05 6.41
CA TYR A 716 -8.00 -33.26 7.22
C TYR A 716 -6.59 -33.64 7.70
N LEU A 717 -5.55 -32.96 7.19
CA LEU A 717 -4.19 -33.13 7.68
C LEU A 717 -3.96 -32.28 8.92
N VAL A 718 -3.23 -32.84 9.88
CA VAL A 718 -2.77 -32.12 11.07
C VAL A 718 -1.34 -31.67 10.81
N ASN A 719 -1.01 -30.47 11.31
CA ASN A 719 0.33 -29.89 11.21
C ASN A 719 0.84 -29.89 9.75
N ALA A 720 0.00 -29.41 8.83
CA ALA A 720 0.21 -29.56 7.39
C ALA A 720 1.26 -28.60 6.81
N GLY A 721 1.55 -27.50 7.52
CA GLY A 721 2.70 -26.60 7.30
C GLY A 721 3.87 -26.85 8.27
N PHE A 722 3.89 -27.96 9.02
CA PHE A 722 5.02 -28.35 9.87
C PHE A 722 5.37 -27.43 11.07
N GLU A 723 4.51 -26.47 11.42
CA GLU A 723 4.67 -25.56 12.57
C GLU A 723 4.87 -26.26 13.92
N ASP A 724 4.37 -27.48 14.09
CA ASP A 724 4.58 -28.32 15.29
C ASP A 724 5.66 -29.40 15.06
N GLY A 725 6.67 -29.10 14.24
CA GLY A 725 7.74 -30.03 13.92
C GLY A 725 7.23 -31.29 13.20
N ASN A 726 7.84 -32.46 13.46
CA ASN A 726 7.46 -33.72 12.79
C ASN A 726 6.38 -34.52 13.54
N THR A 727 5.66 -33.91 14.48
CA THR A 727 4.73 -34.62 15.38
C THR A 727 3.62 -35.40 14.65
N ALA A 728 3.18 -34.91 13.49
CA ALA A 728 2.16 -35.55 12.65
C ALA A 728 2.73 -36.31 11.43
N TRP A 729 4.04 -36.22 11.18
CA TRP A 729 4.67 -36.68 9.93
C TRP A 729 5.81 -37.66 10.20
N ALA A 730 5.74 -38.83 9.60
CA ALA A 730 6.83 -39.80 9.59
C ALA A 730 7.80 -39.49 8.45
N ILE A 731 9.05 -39.20 8.78
CA ILE A 731 10.14 -38.93 7.82
C ILE A 731 11.04 -40.16 7.77
N ASP A 732 11.21 -40.73 6.58
CA ASP A 732 12.12 -41.83 6.28
C ASP A 732 13.17 -41.37 5.25
N ASP A 733 14.38 -41.06 5.72
CA ASP A 733 15.53 -40.68 4.90
C ASP A 733 16.28 -41.95 4.44
N ILE A 734 16.06 -42.38 3.21
CA ILE A 734 16.42 -43.70 2.70
C ILE A 734 17.84 -43.69 2.12
N GLY A 735 18.75 -44.39 2.81
CA GLY A 735 20.12 -44.62 2.34
C GLY A 735 21.17 -43.73 2.99
N ASN A 736 20.73 -42.81 3.86
CA ASN A 736 21.63 -41.96 4.61
C ASN A 736 22.08 -42.65 5.92
N SER A 737 23.34 -43.08 5.96
CA SER A 737 23.89 -43.93 7.03
C SER A 737 24.84 -43.20 7.99
N ASP A 738 25.04 -41.90 7.80
CA ASP A 738 26.02 -41.09 8.55
C ASP A 738 25.42 -40.22 9.67
N GLY A 739 24.08 -40.17 9.78
CA GLY A 739 23.35 -39.46 10.83
C GLY A 739 23.18 -37.95 10.59
N LYS A 740 23.47 -37.44 9.39
CA LYS A 740 23.17 -36.06 8.97
C LYS A 740 22.01 -36.07 7.99
N ASN A 741 20.78 -35.90 8.49
CA ASN A 741 19.58 -36.02 7.65
C ASN A 741 19.61 -35.00 6.49
N GLY A 742 19.48 -35.48 5.26
CA GLY A 742 19.39 -34.67 4.04
C GLY A 742 17.98 -34.09 3.82
N VAL A 743 17.05 -34.45 4.71
CA VAL A 743 15.68 -33.94 4.79
C VAL A 743 15.30 -33.71 6.26
N GLY A 744 14.61 -32.61 6.56
CA GLY A 744 14.14 -32.33 7.90
C GLY A 744 13.24 -31.11 7.96
N ILE A 745 12.49 -30.99 9.06
CA ILE A 745 11.66 -29.83 9.30
C ILE A 745 12.51 -28.73 9.92
N GLN A 746 12.49 -27.56 9.33
CA GLN A 746 13.38 -26.46 9.70
C GLN A 746 12.63 -25.13 9.61
N ALA A 747 12.97 -24.22 10.52
CA ALA A 747 12.57 -22.82 10.37
C ALA A 747 13.39 -22.19 9.25
N ASP A 748 12.73 -21.62 8.25
CA ASP A 748 13.42 -20.99 7.12
C ASP A 748 12.56 -19.90 6.48
N ALA A 749 12.77 -18.65 6.91
CA ALA A 749 12.04 -17.48 6.42
C ALA A 749 12.13 -17.27 4.89
N SER A 750 13.07 -17.94 4.20
CA SER A 750 13.27 -17.80 2.76
C SER A 750 12.73 -18.98 1.93
N ASN A 751 12.37 -20.10 2.57
CA ASN A 751 11.91 -21.34 1.93
C ASN A 751 10.58 -21.89 2.51
N VAL A 752 9.79 -21.04 3.17
CA VAL A 752 8.44 -21.36 3.68
C VAL A 752 7.36 -20.77 2.77
N LYS A 753 6.22 -21.47 2.63
CA LYS A 753 5.08 -21.01 1.83
C LYS A 753 4.14 -20.14 2.67
N THR A 754 3.78 -20.62 3.86
CA THR A 754 3.15 -19.86 4.94
C THR A 754 3.70 -20.36 6.27
N GLY A 755 3.48 -19.61 7.36
CA GLY A 755 4.05 -19.99 8.65
C GLY A 755 5.58 -19.87 8.70
N SER A 756 6.20 -20.52 9.66
CA SER A 756 7.62 -20.35 9.99
C SER A 756 8.47 -21.59 9.71
N MET A 757 7.84 -22.74 9.44
CA MET A 757 8.49 -24.05 9.32
C MET A 757 8.19 -24.67 7.95
N CYS A 758 9.14 -25.45 7.41
CA CYS A 758 8.88 -26.25 6.21
C CYS A 758 9.64 -27.57 6.25
N LEU A 759 9.25 -28.53 5.39
CA LEU A 759 10.02 -29.75 5.15
C LEU A 759 11.12 -29.45 4.13
N LYS A 760 12.29 -29.07 4.64
CA LYS A 760 13.47 -28.74 3.83
C LYS A 760 14.28 -29.98 3.47
N PHE A 761 14.82 -30.01 2.25
CA PHE A 761 15.79 -31.01 1.83
C PHE A 761 16.98 -30.37 1.12
N TRP A 762 18.18 -30.85 1.46
CA TRP A 762 19.43 -30.57 0.75
C TRP A 762 20.51 -31.54 1.22
N ASP A 763 21.31 -32.05 0.28
CA ASP A 763 22.47 -32.88 0.62
C ASP A 763 23.58 -32.75 -0.44
N ASN A 764 24.84 -32.98 -0.01
CA ASN A 764 25.98 -33.16 -0.90
C ASN A 764 26.07 -34.61 -1.43
N GLU A 765 25.20 -35.51 -1.00
CA GLU A 765 24.99 -36.84 -1.58
C GLU A 765 23.64 -36.95 -2.30
N ALA A 766 23.36 -38.09 -2.94
CA ALA A 766 22.08 -38.28 -3.61
C ALA A 766 20.95 -38.34 -2.57
N ILE A 767 19.89 -37.57 -2.81
CA ILE A 767 18.74 -37.46 -1.91
C ILE A 767 17.74 -38.56 -2.26
N ASN A 768 17.21 -39.24 -1.24
CA ASN A 768 16.15 -40.23 -1.39
C ASN A 768 15.35 -40.33 -0.10
N TYR A 769 14.14 -39.79 -0.06
CA TYR A 769 13.32 -39.82 1.15
C TYR A 769 11.83 -40.03 0.86
N VAL A 770 11.13 -40.39 1.92
CA VAL A 770 9.67 -40.48 1.98
C VAL A 770 9.18 -39.75 3.23
N VAL A 771 8.14 -38.93 3.10
CA VAL A 771 7.46 -38.31 4.23
C VAL A 771 5.97 -38.60 4.17
N GLU A 772 5.39 -39.16 5.24
CA GLU A 772 4.02 -39.64 5.26
C GLU A 772 3.24 -39.18 6.50
N GLN A 773 1.95 -38.91 6.31
CA GLN A 773 0.96 -38.77 7.38
C GLN A 773 -0.18 -39.75 7.15
N LYS A 774 -0.67 -40.35 8.25
CA LYS A 774 -1.87 -41.20 8.24
C LYS A 774 -3.06 -40.42 8.75
N VAL A 775 -4.17 -40.49 8.02
CA VAL A 775 -5.41 -39.80 8.33
C VAL A 775 -6.58 -40.76 8.21
N THR A 776 -7.56 -40.62 9.10
CA THR A 776 -8.81 -41.41 9.04
C THR A 776 -9.88 -40.57 8.34
N LEU A 777 -10.42 -41.08 7.25
CA LEU A 777 -11.40 -40.38 6.42
C LEU A 777 -12.72 -41.16 6.33
N ASP A 778 -13.80 -40.42 6.22
CA ASP A 778 -15.12 -40.99 5.96
C ASP A 778 -15.36 -41.23 4.47
N LYS A 779 -16.42 -41.96 4.13
CA LYS A 779 -16.82 -42.24 2.74
C LYS A 779 -16.95 -40.93 1.95
N GLY A 780 -16.27 -40.84 0.81
CA GLY A 780 -16.24 -39.63 -0.01
C GLY A 780 -15.15 -39.65 -1.08
N ILE A 781 -15.10 -38.58 -1.86
CA ILE A 781 -14.03 -38.28 -2.82
C ILE A 781 -13.20 -37.15 -2.23
N TYR A 782 -11.88 -37.28 -2.28
CA TYR A 782 -10.94 -36.32 -1.69
C TYR A 782 -9.90 -35.85 -2.71
N LYS A 783 -9.30 -34.71 -2.42
CA LYS A 783 -8.15 -34.15 -3.13
C LYS A 783 -7.03 -33.86 -2.13
N LEU A 784 -5.82 -34.28 -2.48
CA LEU A 784 -4.57 -33.99 -1.79
C LEU A 784 -3.73 -33.00 -2.61
N GLY A 785 -3.07 -32.05 -1.96
CA GLY A 785 -2.06 -31.20 -2.57
C GLY A 785 -1.00 -30.76 -1.56
N ALA A 786 0.04 -30.12 -2.07
CA ALA A 786 1.11 -29.49 -1.29
C ALA A 786 1.84 -28.47 -2.17
N PHE A 787 2.63 -27.58 -1.57
CA PHE A 787 3.52 -26.70 -2.31
C PHE A 787 4.96 -27.20 -2.24
N VAL A 788 5.70 -27.09 -3.34
CA VAL A 788 7.12 -27.46 -3.40
C VAL A 788 7.93 -26.46 -4.23
N GLU A 789 9.09 -26.10 -3.74
CA GLU A 789 10.09 -25.32 -4.47
C GLU A 789 11.48 -25.98 -4.38
N GLY A 790 12.44 -25.48 -5.16
CA GLY A 790 13.79 -26.03 -5.17
C GLY A 790 14.53 -25.93 -6.49
N GLY A 791 15.76 -26.44 -6.52
CA GLY A 791 16.63 -26.41 -7.69
C GLY A 791 17.71 -27.48 -7.65
N ASP A 792 18.50 -27.54 -8.74
CA ASP A 792 19.73 -28.36 -8.85
C ASP A 792 19.56 -29.87 -8.63
N CYS A 793 18.33 -30.40 -8.80
CA CYS A 793 18.00 -31.80 -8.50
C CYS A 793 18.44 -32.82 -9.59
N GLY A 794 18.86 -32.34 -10.76
CA GLY A 794 19.31 -33.15 -11.91
C GLY A 794 18.19 -33.73 -12.78
N ASP A 795 18.51 -34.05 -14.03
CA ASP A 795 17.53 -34.46 -15.08
C ASP A 795 16.79 -35.78 -14.80
N ALA A 796 17.29 -36.58 -13.85
CA ALA A 796 16.69 -37.86 -13.45
C ALA A 796 15.98 -37.77 -12.08
N ALA A 797 15.70 -36.56 -11.58
CA ALA A 797 14.99 -36.39 -10.33
C ALA A 797 13.54 -36.93 -10.42
N GLU A 798 13.09 -37.57 -9.35
CA GLU A 798 11.73 -38.10 -9.20
C GLU A 798 11.10 -37.42 -7.99
N PHE A 799 10.08 -36.59 -8.19
CA PHE A 799 9.24 -36.06 -7.11
C PHE A 799 7.83 -36.59 -7.28
N LYS A 800 7.27 -37.18 -6.23
CA LYS A 800 5.90 -37.69 -6.23
C LYS A 800 5.14 -37.20 -5.03
N LEU A 801 3.93 -36.70 -5.25
CA LEU A 801 2.90 -36.55 -4.23
C LEU A 801 1.91 -37.71 -4.39
N TYR A 802 1.52 -38.38 -3.30
CA TYR A 802 0.66 -39.55 -3.38
C TYR A 802 -0.31 -39.70 -2.20
N ALA A 803 -1.38 -40.46 -2.46
CA ALA A 803 -2.34 -40.97 -1.49
C ALA A 803 -2.52 -42.48 -1.66
N LYS A 804 -2.47 -43.23 -0.55
CA LYS A 804 -2.68 -44.68 -0.48
C LYS A 804 -3.99 -44.97 0.23
N VAL A 805 -4.92 -45.62 -0.47
CA VAL A 805 -6.20 -46.08 0.06
C VAL A 805 -6.23 -47.60 -0.03
N LYS A 806 -6.04 -48.29 1.10
CA LYS A 806 -5.86 -49.77 1.13
C LYS A 806 -4.70 -50.21 0.24
N GLU A 807 -4.97 -50.98 -0.82
CA GLU A 807 -3.96 -51.48 -1.78
C GLU A 807 -3.76 -50.52 -2.97
N ASP A 808 -4.63 -49.52 -3.13
CA ASP A 808 -4.58 -48.58 -4.26
C ASP A 808 -3.71 -47.37 -3.92
N THR A 809 -2.79 -47.01 -4.82
CA THR A 809 -1.95 -45.80 -4.71
C THR A 809 -2.24 -44.87 -5.87
N LEU A 810 -2.69 -43.65 -5.56
CA LEU A 810 -2.81 -42.55 -6.51
C LEU A 810 -1.62 -41.62 -6.33
N SER A 811 -0.99 -41.17 -7.42
CA SER A 811 0.16 -40.29 -7.35
C SER A 811 0.23 -39.35 -8.55
N VAL A 812 0.82 -38.18 -8.34
CA VAL A 812 1.21 -37.25 -9.40
C VAL A 812 2.73 -37.04 -9.35
N ASP A 813 3.36 -37.05 -10.51
CA ASP A 813 4.77 -36.68 -10.65
C ASP A 813 4.88 -35.15 -10.70
N THR A 814 5.88 -34.59 -10.03
CA THR A 814 6.16 -33.15 -10.00
C THR A 814 7.65 -32.86 -10.14
N GLY A 815 8.05 -31.61 -9.96
CA GLY A 815 9.44 -31.19 -9.88
C GLY A 815 9.57 -29.78 -9.32
N VAL A 816 10.80 -29.27 -9.32
CA VAL A 816 11.16 -27.96 -8.78
C VAL A 816 11.85 -27.12 -9.86
N THR A 817 11.67 -25.79 -9.83
CA THR A 817 12.06 -24.91 -10.95
C THR A 817 12.84 -23.66 -10.55
N GLY A 818 13.13 -23.47 -9.27
CA GLY A 818 13.91 -22.36 -8.75
C GLY A 818 13.44 -21.89 -7.38
N TRP A 819 14.14 -20.90 -6.84
CA TRP A 819 13.85 -20.26 -5.57
C TRP A 819 12.59 -19.39 -5.66
N GLN A 820 11.70 -19.55 -4.68
CA GLN A 820 10.36 -18.96 -4.57
C GLN A 820 9.44 -19.24 -5.76
N ASN A 821 9.79 -20.22 -6.59
CA ASN A 821 8.97 -20.67 -7.69
C ASN A 821 8.25 -21.96 -7.33
N TRP A 822 7.12 -21.78 -6.64
CA TRP A 822 6.34 -22.86 -6.05
C TRP A 822 5.53 -23.64 -7.09
N ALA A 823 5.75 -24.95 -7.15
CA ALA A 823 4.83 -25.88 -7.80
C ALA A 823 3.75 -26.34 -6.80
N ASN A 824 2.52 -26.54 -7.28
CA ASN A 824 1.42 -27.07 -6.49
C ASN A 824 0.88 -28.37 -7.13
N PRO A 825 1.54 -29.52 -6.91
CA PRO A 825 1.02 -30.81 -7.37
C PRO A 825 -0.26 -31.19 -6.63
N GLU A 826 -1.23 -31.75 -7.36
CA GLU A 826 -2.49 -32.26 -6.79
C GLU A 826 -2.75 -33.72 -7.19
N VAL A 827 -3.20 -34.52 -6.22
CA VAL A 827 -3.81 -35.84 -6.43
C VAL A 827 -5.31 -35.73 -6.21
N GLY A 828 -6.08 -35.73 -7.30
CA GLY A 828 -7.54 -35.71 -7.26
C GLY A 828 -8.18 -37.10 -7.19
N GLU A 829 -9.51 -37.13 -7.06
CA GLU A 829 -10.35 -38.33 -7.16
C GLU A 829 -10.01 -39.48 -6.18
N ILE A 830 -9.45 -39.15 -5.01
CA ILE A 830 -9.12 -40.14 -3.97
C ILE A 830 -10.43 -40.68 -3.39
N THR A 831 -10.82 -41.87 -3.82
CA THR A 831 -12.13 -42.46 -3.48
C THR A 831 -12.07 -43.32 -2.22
N VAL A 832 -12.69 -42.85 -1.14
CA VAL A 832 -12.88 -43.59 0.11
C VAL A 832 -14.28 -44.20 0.11
N LYS A 833 -14.37 -45.54 0.13
CA LYS A 833 -15.65 -46.26 -0.04
C LYS A 833 -16.40 -46.55 1.27
N ALA A 834 -15.76 -46.39 2.42
CA ALA A 834 -16.34 -46.70 3.73
C ALA A 834 -15.87 -45.71 4.78
N ASP A 835 -16.72 -45.42 5.76
CA ASP A 835 -16.40 -44.52 6.86
C ASP A 835 -15.25 -45.07 7.73
N GLY A 836 -14.47 -44.17 8.33
CA GLY A 836 -13.32 -44.54 9.16
C GLY A 836 -12.19 -45.28 8.43
N THR A 837 -11.99 -45.04 7.12
CA THR A 837 -10.89 -45.64 6.35
C THR A 837 -9.58 -44.90 6.64
N GLU A 838 -8.52 -45.63 7.01
CA GLU A 838 -7.16 -45.08 7.08
C GLU A 838 -6.61 -44.84 5.67
N VAL A 839 -6.16 -43.62 5.41
CA VAL A 839 -5.49 -43.18 4.18
C VAL A 839 -4.11 -42.67 4.56
N THR A 840 -3.08 -43.10 3.83
CA THR A 840 -1.72 -42.56 3.98
C THR A 840 -1.47 -41.58 2.85
N VAL A 841 -1.12 -40.34 3.19
CA VAL A 841 -0.68 -39.34 2.21
C VAL A 841 0.80 -39.03 2.42
N GLY A 842 1.48 -38.60 1.36
CA GLY A 842 2.89 -38.27 1.50
C GLY A 842 3.57 -37.88 0.21
N VAL A 843 4.88 -37.62 0.35
CA VAL A 843 5.78 -37.34 -0.77
C VAL A 843 6.92 -38.35 -0.81
N SER A 844 7.43 -38.60 -2.02
CA SER A 844 8.67 -39.34 -2.24
C SER A 844 9.55 -38.55 -3.19
N VAL A 845 10.80 -38.36 -2.81
CA VAL A 845 11.77 -37.58 -3.60
C VAL A 845 13.03 -38.39 -3.79
N LYS A 846 13.51 -38.43 -5.04
CA LYS A 846 14.87 -38.82 -5.40
C LYS A 846 15.50 -37.70 -6.21
N ALA A 847 16.67 -37.23 -5.80
CA ALA A 847 17.40 -36.19 -6.51
C ALA A 847 18.91 -36.43 -6.48
N ALA A 848 19.63 -35.82 -7.42
CA ALA A 848 21.08 -35.84 -7.44
C ALA A 848 21.67 -35.02 -6.28
N SER A 849 22.96 -35.25 -6.00
CA SER A 849 23.77 -34.44 -5.08
C SER A 849 23.73 -32.96 -5.44
N GLY A 850 23.57 -32.11 -4.43
CA GLY A 850 23.46 -30.66 -4.55
C GLY A 850 22.03 -30.16 -4.75
N GLY A 851 21.06 -31.05 -5.01
CA GLY A 851 19.66 -30.71 -5.09
C GLY A 851 19.14 -30.14 -3.77
N TRP A 852 18.34 -29.09 -3.84
CA TRP A 852 17.74 -28.45 -2.68
C TRP A 852 16.26 -28.14 -2.94
N GLY A 853 15.50 -27.98 -1.87
CA GLY A 853 14.12 -27.49 -1.94
C GLY A 853 13.38 -27.59 -0.62
N ALA A 854 12.10 -27.24 -0.65
CA ALA A 854 11.22 -27.29 0.50
C ALA A 854 9.80 -27.70 0.08
N TRP A 855 9.17 -28.55 0.88
CA TRP A 855 7.74 -28.81 0.82
C TRP A 855 7.03 -28.10 1.96
N ASP A 856 5.85 -27.57 1.69
CA ASP A 856 5.05 -26.85 2.67
C ASP A 856 3.55 -26.84 2.33
N ASP A 857 2.72 -26.44 3.29
CA ASP A 857 1.27 -26.24 3.14
C ASP A 857 0.56 -27.42 2.47
N PHE A 858 0.69 -28.60 3.07
CA PHE A 858 -0.06 -29.76 2.64
C PHE A 858 -1.55 -29.56 2.90
N TYR A 859 -2.40 -30.08 2.01
CA TYR A 859 -3.84 -30.07 2.23
C TYR A 859 -4.50 -31.33 1.72
N LEU A 860 -5.47 -31.82 2.48
CA LEU A 860 -6.35 -32.91 2.08
C LEU A 860 -7.79 -32.51 2.43
N TYR A 861 -8.67 -32.44 1.45
CA TYR A 861 -10.07 -32.11 1.70
C TYR A 861 -11.02 -32.93 0.84
N ARG A 862 -12.27 -33.04 1.31
CA ARG A 862 -13.36 -33.76 0.62
C ARG A 862 -13.90 -32.89 -0.51
N THR A 863 -14.00 -33.44 -1.70
CA THR A 863 -14.51 -32.79 -2.92
C THR A 863 -15.88 -33.31 -3.35
N GLY A 864 -16.37 -34.41 -2.77
CA GLY A 864 -17.70 -34.93 -3.06
C GLY A 864 -18.04 -36.25 -2.39
N ASP A 865 -19.17 -36.82 -2.77
CA ASP A 865 -19.66 -38.13 -2.33
C ASP A 865 -19.31 -39.20 -3.37
N CYS A 866 -19.01 -40.43 -2.92
CA CYS A 866 -18.89 -41.55 -3.85
C CYS A 866 -20.28 -42.18 -4.11
N ALA A 867 -20.59 -42.50 -5.37
CA ALA A 867 -21.87 -43.09 -5.77
C ALA A 867 -22.20 -44.38 -4.97
N GLY A 868 -23.46 -44.56 -4.59
CA GLY A 868 -23.93 -45.67 -3.76
C GLY A 868 -23.92 -47.02 -4.48
N ASP A 869 -23.43 -48.05 -3.79
CA ASP A 869 -23.60 -49.46 -4.17
C ASP A 869 -24.76 -49.99 -3.30
N ASP A 870 -26.00 -49.66 -3.67
CA ASP A 870 -27.20 -50.19 -3.01
C ASP A 870 -27.40 -51.65 -3.44
N SER A 871 -26.79 -52.57 -2.68
CA SER A 871 -27.19 -53.98 -2.66
C SER A 871 -27.77 -54.31 -1.29
N SER A 872 -29.04 -53.95 -1.08
CA SER A 872 -29.88 -54.58 -0.08
C SER A 872 -30.72 -55.66 -0.77
N ASP A 873 -30.34 -56.91 -0.53
CA ASP A 873 -31.22 -58.08 -0.68
C ASP A 873 -32.49 -57.86 0.14
N ASP A 874 -33.61 -57.55 -0.52
CA ASP A 874 -34.95 -57.76 0.04
C ASP A 874 -35.80 -58.54 -0.98
N VAL A 875 -35.89 -59.84 -0.67
CA VAL A 875 -37.00 -60.76 -0.83
C VAL A 875 -38.10 -60.37 -1.84
N ILE A 876 -38.18 -61.19 -2.89
CA ILE A 876 -39.34 -61.37 -3.77
C ILE A 876 -40.58 -61.67 -2.91
N ASP A 877 -41.62 -60.85 -3.03
CA ASP A 877 -43.00 -61.28 -2.82
C ASP A 877 -43.86 -60.75 -3.98
N ASP A 878 -44.55 -61.69 -4.62
CA ASP A 878 -45.48 -61.48 -5.73
C ASP A 878 -46.73 -60.71 -5.26
N ASP A 879 -47.22 -59.75 -6.05
CA ASP A 879 -48.58 -59.77 -6.64
C ASP A 879 -49.05 -58.37 -7.11
N ASP A 880 -49.86 -58.44 -8.18
CA ASP A 880 -50.89 -57.51 -8.64
C ASP A 880 -50.55 -56.32 -9.58
N ASP A 881 -50.74 -56.62 -10.87
CA ASP A 881 -51.84 -56.09 -11.70
C ASP A 881 -51.84 -54.63 -12.21
N ASN A 882 -51.83 -54.58 -13.55
CA ASN A 882 -52.72 -53.81 -14.44
C ASN A 882 -52.34 -52.39 -14.92
N LYS A 883 -52.30 -52.35 -16.27
CA LYS A 883 -52.80 -51.34 -17.23
C LYS A 883 -51.84 -50.21 -17.62
N ASP A 884 -51.31 -50.25 -18.84
CA ASP A 884 -51.98 -49.87 -20.10
C ASP A 884 -52.72 -48.54 -19.99
N ASP A 885 -52.14 -47.51 -20.59
CA ASP A 885 -52.83 -46.62 -21.53
C ASP A 885 -51.79 -45.79 -22.30
N ASN A 886 -51.51 -46.22 -23.53
CA ASN A 886 -51.10 -45.34 -24.63
C ASN A 886 -52.35 -45.09 -25.49
N PRO A 887 -52.50 -43.91 -26.11
CA PRO A 887 -52.46 -43.89 -27.58
C PRO A 887 -51.62 -42.71 -28.12
N ASP A 888 -50.71 -42.94 -29.06
CA ASP A 888 -50.90 -42.83 -30.53
C ASP A 888 -51.11 -41.37 -31.01
N ILE A 889 -50.59 -40.84 -32.12
CA ILE A 889 -50.06 -41.38 -33.39
C ILE A 889 -49.52 -40.16 -34.18
N ASP A 890 -48.43 -40.31 -34.94
CA ASP A 890 -48.35 -40.10 -36.41
C ASP A 890 -46.92 -39.76 -36.90
N ASN A 891 -46.36 -40.71 -37.66
CA ASN A 891 -45.33 -40.49 -38.66
C ASN A 891 -45.56 -41.49 -39.81
N PRO A 892 -45.47 -41.06 -41.08
CA PRO A 892 -45.09 -41.94 -42.18
C PRO A 892 -43.94 -41.29 -43.00
N GLY A 893 -42.79 -41.95 -43.26
CA GLY A 893 -42.57 -43.09 -44.17
C GLY A 893 -42.23 -42.56 -45.59
N ASP A 894 -41.32 -43.09 -46.44
CA ASP A 894 -40.45 -44.28 -46.48
C ASP A 894 -39.47 -44.18 -47.69
N ASN A 895 -38.21 -44.63 -47.50
CA ASN A 895 -37.37 -45.66 -48.21
C ASN A 895 -37.61 -46.06 -49.71
N PRO A 896 -36.84 -46.98 -50.40
CA PRO A 896 -35.76 -47.92 -49.97
C PRO A 896 -34.58 -48.21 -50.96
N GLY A 897 -33.61 -49.06 -50.55
CA GLY A 897 -32.89 -49.96 -51.48
C GLY A 897 -31.57 -50.63 -51.03
N ASP A 898 -31.69 -51.79 -50.36
CA ASP A 898 -30.90 -53.05 -50.43
C ASP A 898 -29.38 -53.20 -50.10
N ASN A 899 -29.13 -54.34 -49.43
CA ASN A 899 -27.96 -54.98 -48.79
C ASN A 899 -27.13 -55.85 -49.80
N PRO A 900 -26.19 -56.75 -49.44
CA PRO A 900 -25.13 -56.85 -48.38
C PRO A 900 -23.72 -57.25 -48.93
N GLY A 901 -22.68 -57.37 -48.09
CA GLY A 901 -21.65 -58.42 -48.28
C GLY A 901 -20.22 -58.22 -47.71
N ASP A 902 -19.82 -59.13 -46.82
CA ASP A 902 -18.58 -59.28 -46.01
C ASP A 902 -17.20 -59.50 -46.71
N ASN A 903 -16.15 -59.25 -45.90
CA ASN A 903 -14.92 -60.06 -45.66
C ASN A 903 -13.58 -59.86 -46.44
N PRO A 904 -12.41 -60.29 -45.85
CA PRO A 904 -11.14 -59.54 -45.84
C PRO A 904 -9.90 -60.39 -46.25
N GLY A 905 -8.67 -59.89 -46.00
CA GLY A 905 -7.41 -60.67 -45.99
C GLY A 905 -6.33 -60.07 -46.90
N ASP A 906 -5.21 -59.52 -46.42
CA ASP A 906 -4.05 -60.11 -45.71
C ASP A 906 -2.86 -60.44 -46.64
N ASN A 907 -1.72 -59.77 -46.41
CA ASN A 907 -0.35 -60.30 -46.29
C ASN A 907 0.76 -59.36 -46.83
N ASN A 908 1.65 -58.96 -45.90
CA ASN A 908 3.13 -59.02 -45.90
C ASN A 908 3.85 -59.33 -47.24
N ASN A 909 5.02 -58.76 -47.59
CA ASN A 909 6.19 -58.53 -46.74
C ASN A 909 7.31 -57.74 -47.49
N ASP A 910 8.12 -56.99 -46.72
CA ASP A 910 9.57 -56.69 -46.81
C ASP A 910 10.28 -56.19 -48.10
N ASN A 911 10.90 -54.99 -48.02
CA ASN A 911 12.38 -54.80 -47.90
C ASN A 911 12.86 -53.32 -48.02
N LYS A 912 13.58 -52.88 -46.98
CA LYS A 912 14.91 -52.20 -46.88
C LYS A 912 15.35 -50.94 -47.68
N ASP A 913 15.85 -50.00 -46.85
CA ASP A 913 17.08 -49.17 -46.90
C ASP A 913 17.13 -47.77 -47.61
N ASP A 914 17.13 -46.74 -46.75
CA ASP A 914 17.91 -45.47 -46.64
C ASP A 914 17.90 -44.27 -47.64
N ASN A 915 17.22 -43.19 -47.18
CA ASN A 915 17.54 -41.72 -47.08
C ASN A 915 17.83 -40.81 -48.33
N PRO A 916 17.67 -39.45 -48.26
CA PRO A 916 16.87 -38.57 -47.37
C PRO A 916 16.04 -37.45 -48.09
N THR A 917 15.10 -36.86 -47.33
CA THR A 917 14.53 -35.49 -47.38
C THR A 917 14.07 -34.89 -48.71
N ASP A 918 12.76 -34.90 -48.98
CA ASP A 918 11.88 -33.71 -48.97
C ASP A 918 10.48 -34.02 -49.55
N ASN A 919 9.51 -33.25 -49.05
CA ASN A 919 8.19 -32.92 -49.61
C ASN A 919 6.93 -33.75 -49.25
N LYS A 920 6.04 -33.00 -48.58
CA LYS A 920 4.61 -32.76 -48.83
C LYS A 920 3.59 -33.81 -48.41
N ASN A 921 2.79 -33.42 -47.42
CA ASN A 921 1.37 -33.72 -47.38
C ASN A 921 0.58 -32.43 -47.12
N ASP A 922 -0.28 -32.12 -48.09
CA ASP A 922 -1.32 -31.10 -48.02
C ASP A 922 -2.50 -31.63 -47.17
N ASN A 923 -2.95 -30.86 -46.19
CA ASN A 923 -4.32 -30.96 -45.69
C ASN A 923 -4.82 -29.56 -45.28
N LYS A 924 -5.85 -29.07 -45.99
CA LYS A 924 -6.48 -27.76 -45.78
C LYS A 924 -7.58 -27.86 -44.69
N PRO A 925 -7.72 -26.85 -43.81
CA PRO A 925 -8.89 -26.68 -42.96
C PRO A 925 -9.93 -25.73 -43.60
N ALA A 926 -11.19 -26.16 -43.61
CA ALA A 926 -12.43 -25.37 -43.80
C ALA A 926 -13.40 -25.90 -42.73
N ASP A 927 -14.25 -25.18 -41.99
CA ASP A 927 -14.76 -23.80 -42.02
C ASP A 927 -15.05 -23.35 -40.57
N VAL A 928 -14.10 -22.69 -39.90
CA VAL A 928 -14.33 -22.10 -38.56
C VAL A 928 -15.14 -20.80 -38.66
N LYS A 929 -15.05 -20.12 -39.82
CA LYS A 929 -15.65 -18.79 -40.03
C LYS A 929 -17.17 -18.85 -40.16
N GLU A 930 -17.71 -19.90 -40.76
CA GLU A 930 -19.16 -20.08 -40.95
C GLU A 930 -19.88 -20.44 -39.64
N ILE A 931 -19.20 -21.19 -38.76
CA ILE A 931 -19.71 -21.53 -37.42
C ILE A 931 -19.77 -20.27 -36.54
N VAL A 932 -18.72 -19.44 -36.56
CA VAL A 932 -18.68 -18.18 -35.79
C VAL A 932 -19.79 -17.21 -36.24
N GLU A 933 -20.03 -17.10 -37.55
CA GLU A 933 -21.11 -16.24 -38.07
C GLU A 933 -22.51 -16.72 -37.63
N GLN A 934 -22.73 -18.03 -37.57
CA GLN A 934 -23.99 -18.61 -37.10
C GLN A 934 -24.21 -18.41 -35.60
N VAL A 935 -23.16 -18.52 -34.78
CA VAL A 935 -23.25 -18.21 -33.33
C VAL A 935 -23.54 -16.74 -33.11
N HIS A 936 -22.87 -15.84 -33.84
CA HIS A 936 -23.09 -14.40 -33.72
C HIS A 936 -24.54 -14.02 -34.03
N GLN A 937 -25.12 -14.63 -35.08
CA GLN A 937 -26.51 -14.38 -35.45
C GLN A 937 -27.51 -14.93 -34.43
N ALA A 938 -27.22 -16.08 -33.81
CA ALA A 938 -28.05 -16.66 -32.76
C ALA A 938 -28.07 -15.79 -31.50
N VAL A 939 -26.90 -15.28 -31.08
CA VAL A 939 -26.77 -14.38 -29.93
C VAL A 939 -27.54 -13.09 -30.16
N LYS A 940 -27.41 -12.49 -31.36
CA LYS A 940 -28.13 -11.25 -31.70
C LYS A 940 -29.65 -11.43 -31.63
N VAL A 941 -30.17 -12.55 -32.14
CA VAL A 941 -31.60 -12.86 -32.08
C VAL A 941 -32.06 -13.09 -30.64
N PHE A 942 -31.26 -13.73 -29.79
CA PHE A 942 -31.56 -13.93 -28.37
C PHE A 942 -31.64 -12.60 -27.62
N VAL A 943 -30.68 -11.69 -27.83
CA VAL A 943 -30.68 -10.37 -27.21
C VAL A 943 -31.90 -9.56 -27.64
N GLU A 944 -32.19 -9.50 -28.94
CA GLU A 944 -33.32 -8.70 -29.46
C GLU A 944 -34.70 -9.24 -29.05
N LYS A 945 -34.86 -10.57 -29.01
CA LYS A 945 -36.18 -11.20 -28.78
C LYS A 945 -36.45 -11.60 -27.33
N VAL A 946 -35.42 -11.77 -26.51
CA VAL A 946 -35.57 -12.25 -25.13
C VAL A 946 -35.10 -11.19 -24.14
N VAL A 947 -33.86 -10.70 -24.28
CA VAL A 947 -33.27 -9.78 -23.29
C VAL A 947 -33.94 -8.41 -23.33
N VAL A 948 -34.07 -7.79 -24.50
CA VAL A 948 -34.64 -6.43 -24.63
C VAL A 948 -36.11 -6.35 -24.14
N PRO A 949 -37.01 -7.30 -24.46
CA PRO A 949 -38.37 -7.28 -23.91
C PRO A 949 -38.43 -7.48 -22.40
N VAL A 950 -37.60 -8.35 -21.83
CA VAL A 950 -37.53 -8.59 -20.37
C VAL A 950 -37.06 -7.34 -19.65
N VAL A 951 -35.98 -6.70 -20.12
CA VAL A 951 -35.47 -5.44 -19.55
C VAL A 951 -36.52 -4.33 -19.65
N LYS A 952 -37.25 -4.23 -20.77
CA LYS A 952 -38.35 -3.24 -20.91
C LYS A 952 -39.49 -3.49 -19.92
N GLU A 953 -39.81 -4.75 -19.61
CA GLU A 953 -40.84 -5.07 -18.62
C GLU A 953 -40.37 -4.76 -17.20
N VAL A 954 -39.12 -5.10 -16.87
CA VAL A 954 -38.49 -4.76 -15.59
C VAL A 954 -38.45 -3.25 -15.39
N CYS A 955 -37.98 -2.47 -16.38
CA CYS A 955 -37.97 -1.01 -16.31
C CYS A 955 -39.39 -0.42 -16.20
N ARG A 956 -40.41 -1.05 -16.81
CA ARG A 956 -41.81 -0.61 -16.68
C ARG A 956 -42.36 -0.88 -15.27
N ILE A 957 -41.96 -1.99 -14.64
CA ILE A 957 -42.32 -2.32 -13.25
C ILE A 957 -41.64 -1.35 -12.30
N PHE A 958 -40.34 -1.08 -12.48
CA PHE A 958 -39.59 -0.10 -11.69
C PHE A 958 -40.17 1.31 -11.80
N LYS A 959 -40.54 1.78 -13.01
CA LYS A 959 -41.23 3.07 -13.21
C LYS A 959 -42.60 3.17 -12.53
N LYS A 960 -43.26 2.04 -12.27
CA LYS A 960 -44.54 2.01 -11.56
C LYS A 960 -44.37 2.06 -10.04
N ILE A 961 -43.25 1.59 -9.53
CA ILE A 961 -42.95 1.51 -8.09
C ILE A 961 -42.29 2.82 -7.62
N PHE A 962 -41.36 3.37 -8.40
CA PHE A 962 -40.64 4.59 -8.10
C PHE A 962 -41.04 5.66 -9.09
N GLY A 963 -42.10 6.40 -8.75
CA GLY A 963 -42.82 7.29 -9.66
C GLY A 963 -42.06 8.54 -10.15
N TRP A 964 -40.73 8.61 -9.99
CA TRP A 964 -39.85 9.61 -10.61
C TRP A 964 -38.52 8.95 -10.99
N PHE A 965 -38.42 8.57 -12.26
CA PHE A 965 -37.22 8.50 -13.10
C PHE A 965 -37.67 8.48 -14.56
#